data_AF-A0A485B497-F1
#
_entry.id   AF-A0A485B497-F1
#
_cell.length_a   1.000
_cell.length_b   1.000
_cell.length_c   1.000
_cell.angle_alpha   90.00
_cell.angle_beta   90.00
_cell.angle_gamma   90.00
#
_symmetry.space_group_name_H-M   'P 1'
#
loop_
_entity.id
_entity.type
_entity.pdbx_description
1 polymer ?
#
loop_
_entity_poly.entity_id
_entity_poly.type
_entity_poly.pdbx_seq_one_letter_code
_entity_poly.pdbx_strand_id
1 'polypeptide(L)'
;MAEPRFVHLRVHSDYSMIDGLAKTGPLVKKAAALGMPALAITDFTNLCGLVKFYGAGHGAGIKPIVGADFHVQCDLLGDELTEITVLAADNAGYQNLTLLISRAYQRGYGALGPWIDRDWLVEHQEGLILLSGARKGDVGVCMTRGNAALVEQCVDFYEEHFPNRYYLELIRTGRADEETYLHAAVQLAEERGLPVVATNDVRFLETGDFDAHEIRVAIHDGFTLDDPKRPRNYSPQQYMRSEDEMCELFSDLPEALENSVEIAKRCNVTVRLGEYFLPQFPTGEMTTEDFLVLKSKEGLEERLEFLFPDEAERKEKRPEYDERLEIELQVINQMGFPGYFLIVMEFIQWSKDNGVPVGPGRGSGAGSLVAYALKITDLDPLEFDLLFERFLNPERVSMPDFDVDFCMEKRDQVIEHVADMYGRDAVSQIITFGTMAAKAVIRDVGRVLGHPYGFVDRISKLVPPDPGMTLAKAFEAEPQLPEIYEADEEVKALIDMARKLEGVTRNAGKHAGGVVIAPTKITDFAPLYCDEAGLHPVTQFDKNDVEYAGLVKFDFLGLRTLTIINWALEMINKRRAKNGEEPLDIAAIPLEDKKSFDMLQRSETTAVFQLESRGMKDLIKRLQPDCFEDMIALVALFRPGPLQSGMVDNFIDRKHGREEISYPDVQWQHECLKPVLEPTYGIILYQEQVMQIAQELSGYTLGGADMLRRAMGKKKPEEMAKQRGTFEEGAKKNGVDGELAIKIFDLVEKFAGYGFNKSHSAAYALVSYQTLWLKAHYPAEFMAAVMTADMDNTEKVVGLVDECWRMGLKILPPDINSGLYHFHVNDEGEIVYGIGAIKGVGEGPIEAIIEARNEGGYFRELFDLCARTDTKKLNPPGAGKTDYVRGV
;
A
#
# COMPACT_ATOMS: atom_id res chain seq x y z
N MET A 1 -31.31 31.80 2.50
CA MET A 1 -30.07 31.74 3.29
C MET A 1 -29.45 33.12 3.23
N ALA A 2 -28.81 33.60 4.30
CA ALA A 2 -28.01 34.81 4.22
C ALA A 2 -26.87 34.59 3.20
N GLU A 3 -26.51 35.62 2.44
CA GLU A 3 -25.34 35.52 1.56
C GLU A 3 -24.06 35.37 2.40
N PRO A 4 -23.17 34.42 2.04
CA PRO A 4 -21.91 34.22 2.76
C PRO A 4 -21.04 35.47 2.65
N ARG A 5 -20.38 35.86 3.75
CA ARG A 5 -19.52 37.06 3.78
C ARG A 5 -18.04 36.74 3.69
N PHE A 6 -17.65 35.49 3.93
CA PHE A 6 -16.26 35.08 3.94
C PHE A 6 -16.09 33.59 3.63
N VAL A 7 -15.00 33.23 2.94
CA VAL A 7 -14.58 31.85 2.69
C VAL A 7 -13.08 31.72 2.93
N HIS A 8 -12.65 30.65 3.62
CA HIS A 8 -11.22 30.37 3.80
C HIS A 8 -10.58 29.90 2.48
N LEU A 9 -9.56 30.63 2.02
CA LEU A 9 -8.83 30.35 0.78
C LEU A 9 -7.39 29.84 0.99
N ARG A 10 -6.90 29.82 2.24
CA ARG A 10 -5.55 29.33 2.59
C ARG A 10 -5.61 28.52 3.89
N VAL A 11 -5.55 27.20 3.77
CA VAL A 11 -5.72 26.24 4.86
C VAL A 11 -4.82 25.03 4.62
N HIS A 12 -4.03 24.64 5.61
CA HIS A 12 -3.26 23.40 5.56
C HIS A 12 -3.97 22.30 6.35
N SER A 13 -3.96 21.11 5.76
CA SER A 13 -4.23 19.85 6.44
C SER A 13 -2.93 19.20 6.94
N ASP A 14 -3.03 18.04 7.59
CA ASP A 14 -1.85 17.27 7.96
C ASP A 14 -1.03 16.76 6.75
N TYR A 15 -1.59 16.81 5.53
CA TYR A 15 -0.86 16.47 4.30
C TYR A 15 0.18 17.51 3.88
N SER A 16 0.21 18.72 4.46
CA SER A 16 1.36 19.62 4.28
C SER A 16 2.68 19.00 4.77
N MET A 17 2.63 18.00 5.66
CA MET A 17 3.77 17.22 6.18
C MET A 17 4.83 18.01 6.97
N ILE A 18 5.17 19.23 6.57
CA ILE A 18 6.01 20.17 7.30
C ILE A 18 5.25 20.79 8.49
N ASP A 19 3.94 20.98 8.32
CA ASP A 19 3.03 21.54 9.32
C ASP A 19 1.60 20.98 9.16
N GLY A 20 0.59 21.70 9.66
CA GLY A 20 -0.80 21.27 9.63
C GLY A 20 -1.09 20.17 10.66
N LEU A 21 -2.26 20.26 11.29
CA LEU A 21 -2.66 19.33 12.35
C LEU A 21 -3.91 18.53 11.97
N ALA A 22 -4.89 19.22 11.40
CA ALA A 22 -6.19 18.64 11.13
C ALA A 22 -6.20 17.84 9.83
N LYS A 23 -6.86 16.68 9.87
CA LYS A 23 -7.12 15.89 8.67
C LYS A 23 -8.16 16.56 7.78
N THR A 24 -8.16 16.21 6.49
CA THR A 24 -9.09 16.73 5.47
C THR A 24 -10.57 16.61 5.88
N GLY A 25 -11.02 15.45 6.36
CA GLY A 25 -12.41 15.24 6.76
C GLY A 25 -12.86 16.15 7.91
N PRO A 26 -12.12 16.25 9.03
CA PRO A 26 -12.35 17.23 10.08
C PRO A 26 -12.40 18.70 9.61
N LEU A 27 -11.51 19.13 8.71
CA LEU A 27 -11.54 20.49 8.14
C LEU A 27 -12.87 20.78 7.43
N VAL A 28 -13.33 19.87 6.57
CA VAL A 28 -14.61 20.00 5.88
C VAL A 28 -15.78 20.05 6.86
N LYS A 29 -15.78 19.19 7.88
CA LYS A 29 -16.81 19.18 8.91
C LYS A 29 -16.86 20.49 9.70
N LYS A 30 -15.70 21.09 10.00
CA LYS A 30 -15.64 22.40 10.67
C LYS A 30 -16.18 23.51 9.77
N ALA A 31 -15.82 23.53 8.48
CA ALA A 31 -16.38 24.48 7.51
C ALA A 31 -17.92 24.41 7.47
N ALA A 32 -18.47 23.19 7.39
CA ALA A 32 -19.90 22.95 7.39
C ALA A 32 -20.57 23.38 8.70
N ALA A 33 -19.93 23.11 9.85
CA ALA A 33 -20.42 23.54 11.16
C ALA A 33 -20.42 25.07 11.31
N LEU A 34 -19.49 25.78 10.65
CA LEU A 34 -19.44 27.24 10.58
C LEU A 34 -20.42 27.83 9.55
N GLY A 35 -21.14 27.00 8.78
CA GLY A 35 -22.10 27.46 7.78
C GLY A 35 -21.49 28.00 6.49
N MET A 36 -20.18 27.76 6.25
CA MET A 36 -19.50 28.23 5.05
C MET A 36 -19.89 27.40 3.82
N PRO A 37 -20.04 27.99 2.63
CA PRO A 37 -20.45 27.27 1.42
C PRO A 37 -19.31 26.52 0.71
N ALA A 38 -18.08 26.92 0.96
CA ALA A 38 -16.88 26.44 0.28
C ALA A 38 -15.67 26.46 1.22
N LEU A 39 -14.62 25.76 0.84
CA LEU A 39 -13.35 25.71 1.54
C LEU A 39 -12.23 25.52 0.50
N ALA A 40 -11.12 26.24 0.63
CA ALA A 40 -9.87 25.85 -0.04
C ALA A 40 -8.95 25.13 0.95
N ILE A 41 -8.34 24.03 0.52
CA ILE A 41 -7.20 23.42 1.19
C ILE A 41 -6.01 23.59 0.25
N THR A 42 -4.96 24.22 0.76
CA THR A 42 -3.78 24.68 0.02
C THR A 42 -2.54 24.07 0.66
N ASP A 43 -2.47 22.74 0.69
CA ASP A 43 -1.36 22.03 1.31
C ASP A 43 -0.02 22.39 0.64
N PHE A 44 1.07 22.29 1.39
CA PHE A 44 2.39 22.71 0.94
C PHE A 44 2.91 21.82 -0.21
N THR A 45 2.95 22.38 -1.41
CA THR A 45 3.44 21.79 -2.66
C THR A 45 2.84 20.40 -2.92
N ASN A 46 1.59 20.14 -2.55
CA ASN A 46 0.98 18.83 -2.80
C ASN A 46 -0.56 18.87 -2.86
N LEU A 47 -1.14 17.82 -3.44
CA LEU A 47 -2.58 17.58 -3.48
C LEU A 47 -2.93 16.21 -2.87
N CYS A 48 -2.14 15.72 -1.91
CA CYS A 48 -2.28 14.35 -1.37
C CYS A 48 -3.67 14.08 -0.80
N GLY A 49 -4.31 15.08 -0.20
CA GLY A 49 -5.64 14.98 0.39
C GLY A 49 -6.81 15.24 -0.57
N LEU A 50 -6.57 15.50 -1.86
CA LEU A 50 -7.58 16.02 -2.80
C LEU A 50 -8.79 15.11 -2.98
N VAL A 51 -8.56 13.81 -3.20
CA VAL A 51 -9.64 12.84 -3.43
C VAL A 51 -10.52 12.72 -2.18
N LYS A 52 -9.90 12.65 -1.00
CA LYS A 52 -10.59 12.69 0.30
C LYS A 52 -11.35 14.01 0.51
N PHE A 53 -10.80 15.12 0.03
CA PHE A 53 -11.42 16.44 0.13
C PHE A 53 -12.70 16.53 -0.71
N TYR A 54 -12.67 16.06 -1.96
CA TYR A 54 -13.85 16.01 -2.82
C TYR A 54 -14.94 15.10 -2.25
N GLY A 55 -14.57 13.89 -1.80
CA GLY A 55 -15.52 12.96 -1.19
C GLY A 55 -16.17 13.53 0.08
N ALA A 56 -15.37 14.12 0.97
CA ALA A 56 -15.88 14.74 2.20
C ALA A 56 -16.73 15.99 1.91
N GLY A 57 -16.30 16.85 0.98
CA GLY A 57 -17.01 18.06 0.58
C GLY A 57 -18.38 17.75 0.01
N HIS A 58 -18.46 16.81 -0.94
CA HIS A 58 -19.73 16.37 -1.52
C HIS A 58 -20.69 15.82 -0.44
N GLY A 59 -20.20 14.98 0.48
CA GLY A 59 -20.99 14.42 1.56
C GLY A 59 -21.48 15.46 2.60
N ALA A 60 -20.75 16.57 2.75
CA ALA A 60 -21.09 17.64 3.70
C ALA A 60 -21.80 18.85 3.05
N GLY A 61 -21.98 18.86 1.73
CA GLY A 61 -22.55 20.00 1.00
C GLY A 61 -21.61 21.21 0.89
N ILE A 62 -20.30 21.00 0.99
CA ILE A 62 -19.26 22.05 0.90
C ILE A 62 -18.57 21.95 -0.45
N LYS A 63 -18.43 23.09 -1.15
CA LYS A 63 -17.67 23.15 -2.40
C LYS A 63 -16.15 23.11 -2.13
N PRO A 64 -15.42 22.08 -2.61
CA PRO A 64 -13.96 22.05 -2.52
C PRO A 64 -13.34 23.05 -3.51
N ILE A 65 -12.35 23.81 -3.07
CA ILE A 65 -11.50 24.67 -3.91
C ILE A 65 -10.09 24.08 -3.88
N VAL A 66 -9.57 23.75 -5.06
CA VAL A 66 -8.25 23.11 -5.20
C VAL A 66 -7.16 24.18 -5.21
N GLY A 67 -6.14 24.00 -4.39
CA GLY A 67 -4.95 24.84 -4.43
C GLY A 67 -3.77 24.20 -3.71
N ALA A 68 -2.62 24.88 -3.78
CA ALA A 68 -1.42 24.50 -3.05
C ALA A 68 -0.58 25.75 -2.72
N ASP A 69 0.15 25.69 -1.61
CA ASP A 69 1.15 26.68 -1.24
C ASP A 69 2.52 26.27 -1.77
N PHE A 70 3.31 27.22 -2.28
CA PHE A 70 4.65 26.97 -2.80
C PHE A 70 5.69 27.90 -2.19
N HIS A 71 6.91 27.38 -2.06
CA HIS A 71 8.09 28.22 -2.09
C HIS A 71 8.42 28.58 -3.55
N VAL A 72 8.76 29.83 -3.79
CA VAL A 72 9.07 30.39 -5.11
C VAL A 72 10.46 31.00 -5.06
N GLN A 73 11.24 30.75 -6.10
CA GLN A 73 12.50 31.44 -6.36
C GLN A 73 12.37 32.33 -7.59
N CYS A 74 12.94 33.53 -7.53
CA CYS A 74 13.11 34.39 -8.70
C CYS A 74 14.48 35.07 -8.67
N ASP A 75 15.05 35.32 -9.84
CA ASP A 75 16.36 35.95 -9.97
C ASP A 75 16.41 37.35 -9.33
N LEU A 76 15.27 38.04 -9.23
CA LEU A 76 15.16 39.36 -8.59
C LEU A 76 15.49 39.34 -7.09
N LEU A 77 15.22 38.22 -6.41
CA LEU A 77 15.46 38.03 -4.97
C LEU A 77 16.63 37.07 -4.68
N GLY A 78 17.24 36.50 -5.72
CA GLY A 78 18.40 35.62 -5.60
C GLY A 78 18.06 34.29 -4.94
N ASP A 79 18.78 33.94 -3.87
CA ASP A 79 18.62 32.66 -3.15
C ASP A 79 17.46 32.67 -2.13
N GLU A 80 16.78 33.80 -1.95
CA GLU A 80 15.68 33.91 -1.01
C GLU A 80 14.39 33.29 -1.59
N LEU A 81 13.84 32.31 -0.85
CA LEU A 81 12.56 31.71 -1.18
C LEU A 81 11.40 32.51 -0.59
N THR A 82 10.41 32.78 -1.42
CA THR A 82 9.17 33.49 -1.06
C THR A 82 7.97 32.54 -1.11
N GLU A 83 6.87 32.90 -0.48
CA GLU A 83 5.65 32.08 -0.49
C GLU A 83 4.65 32.57 -1.55
N ILE A 84 3.90 31.66 -2.17
CA ILE A 84 2.72 32.00 -2.98
C ILE A 84 1.64 30.93 -2.79
N THR A 85 0.38 31.33 -2.82
CA THR A 85 -0.76 30.39 -2.87
C THR A 85 -1.33 30.37 -4.27
N VAL A 86 -1.51 29.17 -4.83
CA VAL A 86 -2.04 28.97 -6.17
C VAL A 86 -3.35 28.20 -6.07
N LEU A 87 -4.43 28.78 -6.60
CA LEU A 87 -5.76 28.18 -6.67
C LEU A 87 -6.09 27.82 -8.13
N ALA A 88 -6.68 26.65 -8.34
CA ALA A 88 -7.22 26.26 -9.63
C ALA A 88 -8.65 26.81 -9.79
N ALA A 89 -8.85 27.69 -10.77
CA ALA A 89 -10.16 28.24 -11.10
C ALA A 89 -11.02 27.25 -11.91
N ASP A 90 -10.38 26.44 -12.75
CA ASP A 90 -11.01 25.46 -13.63
C ASP A 90 -10.10 24.24 -13.84
N ASN A 91 -10.54 23.29 -14.66
CA ASN A 91 -9.78 22.08 -14.96
C ASN A 91 -8.45 22.33 -15.70
N ALA A 92 -8.30 23.42 -16.46
CA ALA A 92 -7.03 23.78 -17.06
C ALA A 92 -6.05 24.25 -15.98
N GLY A 93 -6.53 25.06 -15.03
CA GLY A 93 -5.79 25.44 -13.83
C GLY A 93 -5.40 24.24 -12.96
N TYR A 94 -6.30 23.27 -12.78
CA TYR A 94 -6.00 22.04 -12.03
C TYR A 94 -4.85 21.25 -12.67
N GLN A 95 -4.84 21.14 -14.01
CA GLN A 95 -3.78 20.46 -14.73
C GLN A 95 -2.45 21.22 -14.63
N ASN A 96 -2.47 22.55 -14.77
CA ASN A 96 -1.30 23.40 -14.59
C ASN A 96 -0.73 23.33 -13.17
N LEU A 97 -1.60 23.33 -12.15
CA LEU A 97 -1.21 23.14 -10.76
C LEU A 97 -0.54 21.77 -10.54
N THR A 98 -1.11 20.72 -11.13
CA THR A 98 -0.54 19.36 -11.09
C THR A 98 0.86 19.29 -11.71
N LEU A 99 1.07 19.99 -12.84
CA LEU A 99 2.37 20.09 -13.50
C LEU A 99 3.38 20.89 -12.67
N LEU A 100 2.98 22.03 -12.10
CA LEU A 100 3.84 22.84 -11.23
C LEU A 100 4.35 22.04 -10.02
N ILE A 101 3.44 21.32 -9.35
CA ILE A 101 3.78 20.44 -8.22
C ILE A 101 4.76 19.35 -8.65
N SER A 102 4.45 18.66 -9.76
CA SER A 102 5.28 17.54 -10.24
C SER A 102 6.68 18.03 -10.61
N ARG A 103 6.78 19.18 -11.29
CA ARG A 103 8.06 19.79 -11.70
C ARG A 103 8.89 20.23 -10.49
N ALA A 104 8.25 20.75 -9.43
CA ALA A 104 8.92 21.13 -8.19
C ALA A 104 9.64 19.95 -7.52
N TYR A 105 9.00 18.78 -7.50
CA TYR A 105 9.58 17.54 -6.97
C TYR A 105 10.62 16.93 -7.91
N GLN A 106 10.33 16.84 -9.21
CA GLN A 106 11.21 16.21 -10.21
C GLN A 106 12.54 16.95 -10.39
N ARG A 107 12.60 18.27 -10.13
CA ARG A 107 13.85 19.03 -10.14
C ARG A 107 14.83 18.55 -9.05
N GLY A 108 14.33 17.96 -7.98
CA GLY A 108 15.08 17.75 -6.75
C GLY A 108 15.09 18.99 -5.86
N TYR A 109 15.40 18.77 -4.59
CA TYR A 109 15.36 19.77 -3.53
C TYR A 109 16.26 19.40 -2.35
N GLY A 110 16.59 20.37 -1.51
CA GLY A 110 17.36 20.16 -0.28
C GLY A 110 16.51 20.33 0.97
N ALA A 111 17.15 20.70 2.09
CA ALA A 111 16.49 20.88 3.39
C ALA A 111 15.35 21.92 3.41
N LEU A 112 15.29 22.82 2.42
CA LEU A 112 14.23 23.84 2.28
C LEU A 112 12.94 23.30 1.65
N GLY A 113 12.91 22.02 1.24
CA GLY A 113 11.78 21.40 0.57
C GLY A 113 11.66 21.80 -0.91
N PRO A 114 10.63 21.29 -1.61
CA PRO A 114 10.38 21.63 -3.01
C PRO A 114 9.99 23.11 -3.16
N TRP A 115 10.43 23.71 -4.26
CA TRP A 115 10.14 25.10 -4.64
C TRP A 115 9.87 25.19 -6.15
N ILE A 116 9.36 26.30 -6.66
CA ILE A 116 9.15 26.54 -8.09
C ILE A 116 9.90 27.79 -8.54
N ASP A 117 10.33 27.82 -9.81
CA ASP A 117 10.79 29.07 -10.40
C ASP A 117 9.55 29.93 -10.67
N ARG A 118 9.62 31.24 -10.38
CA ARG A 118 8.50 32.15 -10.66
C ARG A 118 8.11 32.12 -12.14
N ASP A 119 9.09 31.95 -13.02
CA ASP A 119 8.87 31.91 -14.47
C ASP A 119 8.11 30.67 -14.94
N TRP A 120 8.08 29.58 -14.15
CA TRP A 120 7.23 28.42 -14.48
C TRP A 120 5.74 28.77 -14.40
N LEU A 121 5.37 29.81 -13.63
CA LEU A 121 4.00 30.32 -13.60
C LEU A 121 3.59 30.91 -14.97
N VAL A 122 4.54 31.42 -15.77
CA VAL A 122 4.26 31.93 -17.12
C VAL A 122 3.91 30.78 -18.07
N GLU A 123 4.67 29.69 -17.98
CA GLU A 123 4.44 28.48 -18.78
C GLU A 123 3.10 27.80 -18.42
N HIS A 124 2.75 27.80 -17.12
CA HIS A 124 1.57 27.13 -16.57
C HIS A 124 0.48 28.12 -16.10
N GLN A 125 0.27 29.22 -16.81
CA GLN A 125 -0.55 30.35 -16.33
C GLN A 125 -2.08 30.13 -16.40
N GLU A 126 -2.59 29.36 -17.36
CA GLU A 126 -4.02 29.32 -17.67
C GLU A 126 -4.83 28.70 -16.53
N GLY A 127 -5.99 29.28 -16.21
CA GLY A 127 -6.91 28.74 -15.19
C GLY A 127 -6.44 28.88 -13.73
N LEU A 128 -5.29 29.51 -13.46
CA LEU A 128 -4.80 29.75 -12.09
C LEU A 128 -5.21 31.13 -11.55
N ILE A 129 -5.47 31.19 -10.25
CA ILE A 129 -5.60 32.40 -9.43
C ILE A 129 -4.51 32.36 -8.35
N LEU A 130 -3.80 33.47 -8.16
CA LEU A 130 -2.66 33.59 -7.25
C LEU A 130 -3.01 34.51 -6.09
N LEU A 131 -2.64 34.10 -4.88
CA LEU A 131 -2.61 34.96 -3.69
C LEU A 131 -1.15 35.24 -3.36
N SER A 132 -0.83 36.51 -3.11
CA SER A 132 0.55 37.01 -3.08
C SER A 132 1.51 36.37 -2.06
N GLY A 133 1.04 35.58 -1.09
CA GLY A 133 1.87 35.08 0.02
C GLY A 133 2.09 36.09 1.15
N ALA A 134 1.35 37.21 1.11
CA ALA A 134 1.38 38.30 2.07
C ALA A 134 2.81 38.81 2.33
N ARG A 135 3.18 39.04 3.60
CA ARG A 135 4.52 39.51 4.02
C ARG A 135 5.67 38.60 3.61
N LYS A 136 5.39 37.33 3.28
CA LYS A 136 6.39 36.34 2.84
C LYS A 136 6.43 36.15 1.32
N GLY A 137 5.52 36.78 0.59
CA GLY A 137 5.56 36.83 -0.87
C GLY A 137 6.70 37.67 -1.40
N ASP A 138 6.99 37.55 -2.68
CA ASP A 138 8.04 38.36 -3.34
C ASP A 138 7.76 39.86 -3.23
N VAL A 139 6.54 40.28 -3.52
CA VAL A 139 6.07 41.66 -3.35
C VAL A 139 6.17 42.09 -1.88
N GLY A 140 5.73 41.23 -0.94
CA GLY A 140 5.73 41.57 0.49
C GLY A 140 7.13 41.69 1.10
N VAL A 141 8.05 40.82 0.71
CA VAL A 141 9.47 40.90 1.12
C VAL A 141 10.11 42.18 0.57
N CYS A 142 9.84 42.53 -0.70
CA CYS A 142 10.33 43.78 -1.29
C CYS A 142 9.80 45.02 -0.58
N MET A 143 8.52 45.02 -0.20
CA MET A 143 7.86 46.10 0.55
C MET A 143 8.47 46.27 1.95
N THR A 144 8.65 45.16 2.67
CA THR A 144 9.20 45.19 4.04
C THR A 144 10.65 45.70 4.06
N ARG A 145 11.38 45.52 2.95
CA ARG A 145 12.73 46.09 2.74
C ARG A 145 12.73 47.55 2.29
N GLY A 146 11.57 48.11 1.93
CA GLY A 146 11.43 49.50 1.46
C GLY A 146 12.03 49.74 0.06
N ASN A 147 12.15 48.71 -0.78
CA ASN A 147 12.70 48.86 -2.13
C ASN A 147 11.59 48.99 -3.18
N ALA A 148 11.11 50.22 -3.39
CA ALA A 148 10.03 50.52 -4.33
C ALA A 148 10.30 50.01 -5.76
N ALA A 149 11.54 50.09 -6.23
CA ALA A 149 11.87 49.65 -7.59
C ALA A 149 11.70 48.13 -7.78
N LEU A 150 12.02 47.33 -6.76
CA LEU A 150 11.78 45.88 -6.81
C LEU A 150 10.30 45.53 -6.65
N VAL A 151 9.55 46.31 -5.87
CA VAL A 151 8.08 46.14 -5.75
C VAL A 151 7.43 46.30 -7.12
N GLU A 152 7.74 47.39 -7.84
CA GLU A 152 7.21 47.61 -9.20
C GLU A 152 7.57 46.45 -10.14
N GLN A 153 8.82 46.00 -10.15
CA GLN A 153 9.26 44.89 -11.01
C GLN A 153 8.56 43.57 -10.70
N CYS A 154 8.28 43.28 -9.42
CA CYS A 154 7.55 42.07 -9.05
C CYS A 154 6.07 42.18 -9.44
N VAL A 155 5.45 43.34 -9.26
CA VAL A 155 4.05 43.58 -9.62
C VAL A 155 3.85 43.54 -11.13
N ASP A 156 4.75 44.15 -11.91
CA ASP A 156 4.70 44.16 -13.37
C ASP A 156 4.61 42.73 -13.95
N PHE A 157 5.32 41.77 -13.35
CA PHE A 157 5.24 40.35 -13.73
C PHE A 157 3.81 39.79 -13.58
N TYR A 158 3.15 40.06 -12.45
CA TYR A 158 1.82 39.54 -12.18
C TYR A 158 0.73 40.28 -12.97
N GLU A 159 0.89 41.57 -13.25
CA GLU A 159 -0.02 42.31 -14.13
C GLU A 159 0.06 41.82 -15.59
N GLU A 160 1.26 41.48 -16.06
CA GLU A 160 1.48 40.95 -17.41
C GLU A 160 0.87 39.54 -17.58
N HIS A 161 1.14 38.62 -16.64
CA HIS A 161 0.81 37.20 -16.79
C HIS A 161 -0.48 36.78 -16.08
N PHE A 162 -0.88 37.47 -15.01
CA PHE A 162 -2.06 37.15 -14.18
C PHE A 162 -3.06 38.30 -14.04
N PRO A 163 -3.45 38.99 -15.13
CA PRO A 163 -4.42 40.09 -15.05
C PRO A 163 -5.75 39.57 -14.49
N ASN A 164 -6.30 40.27 -13.49
CA ASN A 164 -7.52 39.90 -12.76
C ASN A 164 -7.49 38.50 -12.10
N ARG A 165 -6.28 37.94 -11.90
CA ARG A 165 -6.03 36.62 -11.32
C ARG A 165 -4.90 36.63 -10.30
N TYR A 166 -4.35 37.80 -9.97
CA TYR A 166 -3.43 38.00 -8.86
C TYR A 166 -4.08 38.89 -7.81
N TYR A 167 -4.05 38.44 -6.56
CA TYR A 167 -4.64 39.13 -5.41
C TYR A 167 -3.58 39.38 -4.33
N LEU A 168 -3.55 40.60 -3.81
CA LEU A 168 -2.75 40.94 -2.64
C LEU A 168 -3.40 40.34 -1.39
N GLU A 169 -2.68 39.43 -0.75
CA GLU A 169 -3.17 38.62 0.36
C GLU A 169 -2.96 39.35 1.68
N LEU A 170 -4.02 39.58 2.45
CA LEU A 170 -3.96 40.30 3.73
C LEU A 170 -4.25 39.33 4.87
N ILE A 171 -3.37 39.32 5.89
CA ILE A 171 -3.42 38.37 7.00
C ILE A 171 -3.28 39.14 8.32
N ARG A 172 -4.17 38.85 9.28
CA ARG A 172 -4.13 39.41 10.64
C ARG A 172 -4.14 38.30 11.69
N THR A 173 -2.96 37.78 11.99
CA THR A 173 -2.75 36.71 12.98
C THR A 173 -1.84 37.13 14.13
N GLY A 174 -1.45 38.40 14.17
CA GLY A 174 -0.61 38.97 15.23
C GLY A 174 0.86 38.58 15.12
N ARG A 175 1.32 38.18 13.93
CA ARG A 175 2.74 37.89 13.68
C ARG A 175 3.49 39.17 13.29
N ALA A 176 4.82 39.12 13.41
CA ALA A 176 5.68 40.25 13.06
C ALA A 176 5.47 40.70 11.61
N ASP A 177 5.49 42.02 11.42
CA ASP A 177 5.41 42.72 10.12
C ASP A 177 4.10 42.54 9.32
N GLU A 178 3.09 41.84 9.85
CA GLU A 178 1.80 41.65 9.15
C GLU A 178 1.08 42.98 8.88
N GLU A 179 0.87 43.81 9.91
CA GLU A 179 0.14 45.07 9.77
C GLU A 179 0.93 46.10 8.96
N THR A 180 2.26 46.08 9.07
CA THR A 180 3.16 46.94 8.28
C THR A 180 3.07 46.61 6.79
N TYR A 181 3.14 45.32 6.45
CA TYR A 181 2.91 44.86 5.09
C TYR A 181 1.49 45.20 4.62
N LEU A 182 0.46 44.95 5.43
CA LEU A 182 -0.94 45.17 5.07
C LEU A 182 -1.19 46.62 4.66
N HIS A 183 -0.70 47.60 5.43
CA HIS A 183 -0.85 49.01 5.06
C HIS A 183 -0.15 49.36 3.73
N ALA A 184 1.05 48.83 3.49
CA ALA A 184 1.77 49.04 2.24
C ALA A 184 1.09 48.34 1.04
N ALA A 185 0.55 47.14 1.26
CA ALA A 185 -0.17 46.38 0.24
C ALA A 185 -1.49 47.05 -0.15
N VAL A 186 -2.24 47.60 0.81
CA VAL A 186 -3.47 48.36 0.52
C VAL A 186 -3.16 49.63 -0.27
N GLN A 187 -2.07 50.33 0.05
CA GLN A 187 -1.64 51.49 -0.74
C GLN A 187 -1.28 51.07 -2.18
N LEU A 188 -0.50 50.00 -2.36
CA LEU A 188 -0.17 49.48 -3.68
C LEU A 188 -1.44 49.07 -4.46
N ALA A 189 -2.38 48.41 -3.78
CA ALA A 189 -3.65 47.99 -4.36
C ALA A 189 -4.42 49.17 -4.96
N GLU A 190 -4.51 50.29 -4.23
CA GLU A 190 -5.17 51.52 -4.70
C GLU A 190 -4.40 52.17 -5.85
N GLU A 191 -3.06 52.23 -5.77
CA GLU A 191 -2.21 52.88 -6.78
C GLU A 191 -2.20 52.12 -8.12
N ARG A 192 -2.19 50.79 -8.09
CA ARG A 192 -2.11 49.92 -9.27
C ARG A 192 -3.45 49.33 -9.72
N GLY A 193 -4.50 49.49 -8.92
CA GLY A 193 -5.81 48.89 -9.17
C GLY A 193 -5.82 47.37 -9.03
N LEU A 194 -5.02 46.84 -8.10
CA LEU A 194 -4.96 45.41 -7.80
C LEU A 194 -5.97 45.03 -6.71
N PRO A 195 -6.63 43.86 -6.81
CA PRO A 195 -7.58 43.44 -5.79
C PRO A 195 -6.86 42.90 -4.55
N VAL A 196 -7.46 43.11 -3.37
CA VAL A 196 -7.03 42.54 -2.09
C VAL A 196 -7.92 41.38 -1.67
N VAL A 197 -7.39 40.43 -0.89
CA VAL A 197 -8.17 39.32 -0.33
C VAL A 197 -7.70 38.96 1.07
N ALA A 198 -8.64 38.74 1.99
CA ALA A 198 -8.35 38.33 3.36
C ALA A 198 -8.20 36.81 3.44
N THR A 199 -7.17 36.35 4.17
CA THR A 199 -7.03 34.95 4.58
C THR A 199 -6.66 34.88 6.06
N ASN A 200 -6.76 33.69 6.67
CA ASN A 200 -6.35 33.47 8.05
C ASN A 200 -5.18 32.51 8.20
N ASP A 201 -4.55 32.11 7.08
CA ASP A 201 -3.37 31.23 7.04
C ASP A 201 -3.51 30.02 7.98
N VAL A 202 -4.61 29.27 7.85
CA VAL A 202 -5.07 28.31 8.86
C VAL A 202 -4.16 27.08 8.92
N ARG A 203 -3.80 26.63 10.13
CA ARG A 203 -2.98 25.43 10.37
C ARG A 203 -3.62 24.40 11.31
N PHE A 204 -4.63 24.81 12.07
CA PHE A 204 -5.35 23.98 13.04
C PHE A 204 -6.81 24.43 13.19
N LEU A 205 -7.65 23.65 13.88
CA LEU A 205 -9.10 23.90 13.91
C LEU A 205 -9.49 24.96 14.95
N GLU A 206 -8.89 24.91 16.14
CA GLU A 206 -9.29 25.73 17.29
C GLU A 206 -8.07 26.32 17.99
N THR A 207 -8.23 27.44 18.70
CA THR A 207 -7.13 28.11 19.41
C THR A 207 -6.40 27.17 20.39
N GLY A 208 -7.12 26.24 21.03
CA GLY A 208 -6.54 25.26 21.96
C GLY A 208 -5.69 24.17 21.31
N ASP A 209 -5.56 24.16 19.99
CA ASP A 209 -4.72 23.24 19.24
C ASP A 209 -3.33 23.81 18.91
N PHE A 210 -3.09 25.09 19.21
CA PHE A 210 -1.82 25.75 18.92
C PHE A 210 -0.61 25.02 19.50
N ASP A 211 -0.64 24.65 20.79
CA ASP A 211 0.49 23.96 21.43
C ASP A 211 0.73 22.57 20.82
N ALA A 212 -0.33 21.87 20.43
CA ALA A 212 -0.22 20.58 19.75
C ALA A 212 0.39 20.74 18.35
N HIS A 213 0.04 21.82 17.65
CA HIS A 213 0.63 22.17 16.36
C HIS A 213 2.11 22.55 16.49
N GLU A 214 2.49 23.33 17.51
CA GLU A 214 3.90 23.66 17.78
C GLU A 214 4.74 22.41 18.08
N ILE A 215 4.20 21.45 18.84
CA ILE A 215 4.85 20.15 19.06
C ILE A 215 4.97 19.39 17.74
N ARG A 216 3.92 19.35 16.93
CA ARG A 216 3.93 18.69 15.61
C ARG A 216 5.01 19.23 14.69
N VAL A 217 5.16 20.55 14.63
CA VAL A 217 6.22 21.21 13.84
C VAL A 217 7.59 20.89 14.43
N ALA A 218 7.77 20.97 15.75
CA ALA A 218 9.03 20.62 16.40
C ALA A 218 9.44 19.14 16.18
N ILE A 219 8.48 18.22 16.07
CA ILE A 219 8.74 16.82 15.70
C ILE A 219 9.38 16.74 14.31
N HIS A 220 8.83 17.49 13.34
CA HIS A 220 9.33 17.54 11.97
C HIS A 220 10.71 18.21 11.90
N ASP A 221 10.84 19.40 12.49
CA ASP A 221 12.08 20.20 12.45
C ASP A 221 13.22 19.59 13.28
N GLY A 222 12.91 18.65 14.18
CA GLY A 222 13.91 17.96 15.02
C GLY A 222 14.37 18.77 16.23
N PHE A 223 13.54 19.67 16.75
CA PHE A 223 13.84 20.50 17.93
C PHE A 223 13.11 20.03 19.18
N THR A 224 13.64 20.37 20.35
CA THR A 224 12.86 20.35 21.60
C THR A 224 12.01 21.61 21.71
N LEU A 225 10.89 21.53 22.42
CA LEU A 225 9.91 22.63 22.50
C LEU A 225 10.49 23.88 23.19
N ASP A 226 11.38 23.67 24.16
CA ASP A 226 12.03 24.68 24.98
C ASP A 226 13.27 25.31 24.34
N ASP A 227 13.75 24.79 23.20
CA ASP A 227 14.92 25.35 22.52
C ASP A 227 14.66 26.81 22.10
N PRO A 228 15.46 27.79 22.56
CA PRO A 228 15.33 29.17 22.15
C PRO A 228 15.49 29.39 20.65
N LYS A 229 16.30 28.55 19.98
CA LYS A 229 16.58 28.61 18.54
C LYS A 229 15.52 27.95 17.68
N ARG A 230 14.56 27.23 18.29
CA ARG A 230 13.43 26.63 17.55
C ARG A 230 12.69 27.71 16.77
N PRO A 231 12.42 27.51 15.47
CA PRO A 231 11.57 28.42 14.70
C PRO A 231 10.18 28.54 15.33
N ARG A 232 9.70 29.77 15.48
CA ARG A 232 8.34 30.10 15.96
C ARG A 232 7.60 30.85 14.87
N ASN A 233 7.26 30.12 13.81
CA ASN A 233 6.69 30.69 12.59
C ASN A 233 5.18 30.94 12.68
N TYR A 234 4.53 30.39 13.72
CA TYR A 234 3.08 30.33 13.85
C TYR A 234 2.57 31.12 15.05
N SER A 235 1.29 31.47 15.03
CA SER A 235 0.59 32.08 16.16
C SER A 235 -0.71 31.34 16.52
N PRO A 236 -1.24 31.53 17.76
CA PRO A 236 -2.52 30.95 18.18
C PRO A 236 -3.73 31.42 17.35
N GLN A 237 -3.58 32.46 16.53
CA GLN A 237 -4.66 33.03 15.72
C GLN A 237 -4.87 32.31 14.37
N GLN A 238 -4.00 31.36 14.01
CA GLN A 238 -4.06 30.58 12.77
C GLN A 238 -5.02 29.38 12.85
N TYR A 239 -6.13 29.53 13.59
CA TYR A 239 -7.21 28.54 13.64
C TYR A 239 -8.29 28.83 12.59
N MET A 240 -9.24 27.91 12.42
CA MET A 240 -10.35 28.09 11.51
C MET A 240 -11.41 29.04 12.10
N ARG A 241 -11.19 30.35 11.94
CA ARG A 241 -12.12 31.42 12.34
C ARG A 241 -13.47 31.29 11.65
N SER A 242 -14.52 31.67 12.37
CA SER A 242 -15.87 31.86 11.85
C SER A 242 -15.98 33.07 10.91
N GLU A 243 -17.08 33.14 10.16
CA GLU A 243 -17.37 34.32 9.32
C GLU A 243 -17.44 35.60 10.14
N ASP A 244 -18.10 35.59 11.30
CA ASP A 244 -18.26 36.79 12.15
C ASP A 244 -16.91 37.31 12.67
N GLU A 245 -16.04 36.42 13.16
CA GLU A 245 -14.69 36.81 13.61
C GLU A 245 -13.87 37.44 12.48
N MET A 246 -13.94 36.90 11.26
CA MET A 246 -13.24 37.47 10.10
C MET A 246 -13.85 38.80 9.65
N CYS A 247 -15.18 38.93 9.69
CA CYS A 247 -15.88 40.18 9.39
C CYS A 247 -15.53 41.30 10.37
N GLU A 248 -15.44 41.00 11.66
CA GLU A 248 -15.01 41.99 12.67
C GLU A 248 -13.56 42.39 12.44
N LEU A 249 -12.69 41.40 12.20
CA LEU A 249 -11.25 41.58 12.01
C LEU A 249 -10.89 42.44 10.80
N PHE A 250 -11.64 42.34 9.70
CA PHE A 250 -11.43 43.10 8.46
C PHE A 250 -12.57 44.09 8.17
N SER A 251 -13.24 44.58 9.21
CA SER A 251 -14.35 45.54 9.07
C SER A 251 -13.95 46.87 8.43
N ASP A 252 -12.66 47.21 8.48
CA ASP A 252 -12.03 48.34 7.80
C ASP A 252 -11.75 48.10 6.31
N LEU A 253 -11.72 46.83 5.87
CA LEU A 253 -11.45 46.41 4.49
C LEU A 253 -12.48 45.37 3.99
N PRO A 254 -13.77 45.75 3.80
CA PRO A 254 -14.81 44.81 3.39
C PRO A 254 -14.53 44.10 2.06
N GLU A 255 -13.88 44.80 1.12
CA GLU A 255 -13.51 44.24 -0.19
C GLU A 255 -12.63 42.99 -0.06
N ALA A 256 -11.73 42.95 0.93
CA ALA A 256 -10.86 41.79 1.16
C ALA A 256 -11.68 40.53 1.53
N LEU A 257 -12.80 40.70 2.23
CA LEU A 257 -13.73 39.62 2.58
C LEU A 257 -14.61 39.24 1.39
N GLU A 258 -15.18 40.22 0.69
CA GLU A 258 -16.02 40.01 -0.49
C GLU A 258 -15.26 39.27 -1.61
N ASN A 259 -14.01 39.63 -1.86
CA ASN A 259 -13.15 38.96 -2.84
C ASN A 259 -12.90 37.49 -2.48
N SER A 260 -12.92 37.11 -1.20
CA SER A 260 -12.80 35.69 -0.81
C SER A 260 -13.99 34.87 -1.33
N VAL A 261 -15.19 35.44 -1.29
CA VAL A 261 -16.43 34.84 -1.79
C VAL A 261 -16.46 34.84 -3.32
N GLU A 262 -15.99 35.92 -3.97
CA GLU A 262 -15.92 36.00 -5.43
C GLU A 262 -14.90 35.03 -6.02
N ILE A 263 -13.71 34.90 -5.43
CA ILE A 263 -12.74 33.87 -5.82
C ILE A 263 -13.36 32.49 -5.62
N ALA A 264 -13.99 32.24 -4.47
CA ALA A 264 -14.67 30.98 -4.22
C ALA A 264 -15.72 30.66 -5.28
N LYS A 265 -16.49 31.65 -5.78
CA LYS A 265 -17.44 31.46 -6.90
C LYS A 265 -16.73 31.13 -8.22
N ARG A 266 -15.60 31.78 -8.51
CA ARG A 266 -14.81 31.59 -9.74
C ARG A 266 -14.18 30.19 -9.81
N CYS A 267 -13.79 29.60 -8.68
CA CYS A 267 -13.17 28.28 -8.63
C CYS A 267 -14.18 27.13 -8.76
N ASN A 268 -14.14 26.40 -9.87
CA ASN A 268 -15.00 25.27 -10.18
C ASN A 268 -14.22 24.17 -10.92
N VAL A 269 -13.48 23.36 -10.16
CA VAL A 269 -12.73 22.20 -10.67
C VAL A 269 -13.59 20.93 -10.54
N THR A 270 -13.64 20.14 -11.60
CA THR A 270 -14.27 18.81 -11.57
C THR A 270 -13.19 17.72 -11.50
N VAL A 271 -13.13 16.99 -10.39
CA VAL A 271 -12.33 15.76 -10.29
C VAL A 271 -13.25 14.58 -10.56
N ARG A 272 -13.02 13.87 -11.67
CA ARG A 272 -13.79 12.66 -12.01
C ARG A 272 -13.34 11.53 -11.09
N LEU A 273 -14.29 10.98 -10.34
CA LEU A 273 -14.03 9.91 -9.37
C LEU A 273 -14.98 8.73 -9.66
N GLY A 274 -14.48 7.50 -9.54
CA GLY A 274 -15.25 6.28 -9.71
C GLY A 274 -15.45 5.80 -11.16
N GLU A 275 -14.78 6.42 -12.13
CA GLU A 275 -14.71 5.98 -13.54
C GLU A 275 -13.30 5.49 -13.85
N TYR A 276 -13.14 4.36 -14.53
CA TYR A 276 -11.82 3.78 -14.81
C TYR A 276 -11.23 4.22 -16.15
N PHE A 277 -9.91 4.38 -16.16
CA PHE A 277 -9.09 4.73 -17.31
C PHE A 277 -8.04 3.64 -17.54
N LEU A 278 -8.38 2.64 -18.36
CA LEU A 278 -7.46 1.54 -18.69
C LEU A 278 -6.45 1.98 -19.76
N PRO A 279 -5.16 1.61 -19.65
CA PRO A 279 -4.21 1.81 -20.72
C PRO A 279 -4.52 0.87 -21.90
N GLN A 280 -4.06 1.25 -23.10
CA GLN A 280 -4.24 0.43 -24.29
C GLN A 280 -3.19 -0.67 -24.36
N PHE A 281 -3.64 -1.90 -24.60
CA PHE A 281 -2.75 -3.03 -24.87
C PHE A 281 -2.43 -3.13 -26.38
N PRO A 282 -1.19 -3.42 -26.79
CA PRO A 282 -0.84 -3.52 -28.20
C PRO A 282 -1.46 -4.77 -28.86
N THR A 283 -2.61 -4.62 -29.51
CA THR A 283 -3.35 -5.71 -30.19
C THR A 283 -3.20 -5.74 -31.72
N GLY A 284 -2.42 -4.82 -32.29
CA GLY A 284 -2.29 -4.68 -33.74
C GLY A 284 -3.59 -4.24 -34.40
N GLU A 285 -4.08 -5.01 -35.38
CA GLU A 285 -5.34 -4.73 -36.09
C GLU A 285 -6.57 -5.38 -35.43
N MET A 286 -6.38 -6.23 -34.41
CA MET A 286 -7.48 -6.91 -33.73
C MET A 286 -8.09 -6.05 -32.62
N THR A 287 -9.36 -6.28 -32.31
CA THR A 287 -10.00 -5.71 -31.12
C THR A 287 -9.38 -6.30 -29.85
N THR A 288 -9.53 -5.59 -28.72
CA THR A 288 -8.96 -6.06 -27.44
C THR A 288 -9.66 -7.33 -26.97
N GLU A 289 -10.95 -7.41 -27.23
CA GLU A 289 -11.83 -8.54 -26.97
C GLU A 289 -11.41 -9.78 -27.77
N ASP A 290 -11.23 -9.65 -29.09
CA ASP A 290 -10.88 -10.79 -29.95
C ASP A 290 -9.47 -11.31 -29.65
N PHE A 291 -8.54 -10.41 -29.32
CA PHE A 291 -7.17 -10.78 -28.97
C PHE A 291 -7.13 -11.57 -27.64
N LEU A 292 -7.92 -11.19 -26.65
CA LEU A 292 -8.06 -11.95 -25.41
C LEU A 292 -8.60 -13.35 -25.66
N VAL A 293 -9.66 -13.48 -26.48
CA VAL A 293 -10.26 -14.78 -26.81
C VAL A 293 -9.23 -15.69 -27.49
N LEU A 294 -8.47 -15.17 -28.45
CA LEU A 294 -7.42 -15.92 -29.14
C LEU A 294 -6.38 -16.45 -28.15
N LYS A 295 -5.81 -15.57 -27.33
CA LYS A 295 -4.75 -15.95 -26.38
C LYS A 295 -5.24 -16.91 -25.31
N SER A 296 -6.47 -16.75 -24.85
CA SER A 296 -7.06 -17.63 -23.83
C SER A 296 -7.32 -19.03 -24.38
N LYS A 297 -7.74 -19.16 -25.64
CA LYS A 297 -7.93 -20.46 -26.30
C LYS A 297 -6.59 -21.16 -26.56
N GLU A 298 -5.58 -20.44 -27.05
CA GLU A 298 -4.23 -20.98 -27.21
C GLU A 298 -3.64 -21.49 -25.88
N GLY A 299 -3.75 -20.69 -24.82
CA GLY A 299 -3.26 -21.05 -23.50
C GLY A 299 -3.99 -22.25 -22.87
N LEU A 300 -5.31 -22.37 -23.09
CA LEU A 300 -6.07 -23.51 -22.59
C LEU A 300 -5.64 -24.83 -23.25
N GLU A 301 -5.28 -24.83 -24.54
CA GLU A 301 -4.76 -26.04 -25.21
C GLU A 301 -3.48 -26.54 -24.53
N GLU A 302 -2.54 -25.64 -24.23
CA GLU A 302 -1.30 -25.99 -23.52
C GLU A 302 -1.57 -26.56 -22.13
N ARG A 303 -2.52 -25.95 -21.39
CA ARG A 303 -2.89 -26.43 -20.05
C ARG A 303 -3.56 -27.80 -20.09
N LEU A 304 -4.46 -28.04 -21.05
CA LEU A 304 -5.12 -29.35 -21.21
C LEU A 304 -4.15 -30.44 -21.65
N GLU A 305 -3.13 -30.10 -22.46
CA GLU A 305 -2.03 -31.00 -22.80
C GLU A 305 -1.22 -31.43 -21.58
N PHE A 306 -0.97 -30.50 -20.67
CA PHE A 306 -0.27 -30.75 -19.42
C PHE A 306 -1.10 -31.56 -18.42
N LEU A 307 -2.36 -31.16 -18.18
CA LEU A 307 -3.26 -31.80 -17.22
C LEU A 307 -3.65 -33.21 -17.65
N PHE A 308 -3.97 -33.40 -18.93
CA PHE A 308 -4.40 -34.67 -19.49
C PHE A 308 -3.50 -35.05 -20.68
N PRO A 309 -2.31 -35.62 -20.43
CA PRO A 309 -1.40 -36.04 -21.49
C PRO A 309 -2.01 -37.09 -22.44
N ASP A 310 -2.96 -37.89 -21.94
CA ASP A 310 -3.72 -38.84 -22.75
C ASP A 310 -4.86 -38.16 -23.54
N GLU A 311 -4.88 -38.37 -24.85
CA GLU A 311 -5.86 -37.71 -25.74
C GLU A 311 -7.31 -38.15 -25.49
N ALA A 312 -7.53 -39.39 -25.03
CA ALA A 312 -8.88 -39.90 -24.83
C ALA A 312 -9.53 -39.27 -23.59
N GLU A 313 -8.80 -39.23 -22.47
CA GLU A 313 -9.20 -38.52 -21.26
C GLU A 313 -9.40 -37.02 -21.50
N ARG A 314 -8.47 -36.39 -22.24
CA ARG A 314 -8.59 -34.97 -22.60
C ARG A 314 -9.88 -34.67 -23.37
N LYS A 315 -10.27 -35.53 -24.32
CA LYS A 315 -11.52 -35.35 -25.09
C LYS A 315 -12.77 -35.48 -24.24
N GLU A 316 -12.74 -36.30 -23.19
CA GLU A 316 -13.86 -36.47 -22.26
C GLU A 316 -14.01 -35.26 -21.34
N LYS A 317 -12.90 -34.73 -20.82
CA LYS A 317 -12.89 -33.62 -19.84
C LYS A 317 -12.97 -32.22 -20.47
N ARG A 318 -12.48 -32.06 -21.70
CA ARG A 318 -12.42 -30.77 -22.40
C ARG A 318 -13.72 -29.94 -22.46
N PRO A 319 -14.92 -30.51 -22.67
CA PRO A 319 -16.15 -29.72 -22.79
C PRO A 319 -16.43 -28.82 -21.58
N GLU A 320 -16.10 -29.28 -20.37
CA GLU A 320 -16.29 -28.52 -19.13
C GLU A 320 -15.41 -27.26 -19.09
N TYR A 321 -14.16 -27.39 -19.55
CA TYR A 321 -13.22 -26.27 -19.64
C TYR A 321 -13.60 -25.28 -20.74
N ASP A 322 -14.00 -25.77 -21.91
CA ASP A 322 -14.42 -24.92 -23.03
C ASP A 322 -15.67 -24.09 -22.65
N GLU A 323 -16.65 -24.68 -21.94
CA GLU A 323 -17.83 -23.97 -21.46
C GLU A 323 -17.48 -22.92 -20.41
N ARG A 324 -16.66 -23.26 -19.40
CA ARG A 324 -16.21 -22.31 -18.38
C ARG A 324 -15.44 -21.14 -19.00
N LEU A 325 -14.54 -21.42 -19.95
CA LEU A 325 -13.74 -20.38 -20.61
C LEU A 325 -14.63 -19.38 -21.36
N GLU A 326 -15.63 -19.85 -22.10
CA GLU A 326 -16.51 -18.98 -22.90
C GLU A 326 -17.40 -18.11 -21.99
N ILE A 327 -17.91 -18.65 -20.87
CA ILE A 327 -18.68 -17.87 -19.87
C ILE A 327 -17.82 -16.74 -19.30
N GLU A 328 -16.59 -17.05 -18.88
CA GLU A 328 -15.67 -16.05 -18.31
C GLU A 328 -15.31 -14.97 -19.34
N LEU A 329 -14.94 -15.37 -20.56
CA LEU A 329 -14.60 -14.45 -21.65
C LEU A 329 -15.77 -13.52 -21.99
N GLN A 330 -16.99 -14.04 -22.00
CA GLN A 330 -18.19 -13.23 -22.22
C GLN A 330 -18.35 -12.17 -21.13
N VAL A 331 -18.20 -12.53 -19.85
CA VAL A 331 -18.31 -11.58 -18.73
C VAL A 331 -17.19 -10.53 -18.78
N ILE A 332 -15.95 -10.95 -19.02
CA ILE A 332 -14.78 -10.04 -19.09
C ILE A 332 -14.97 -9.00 -20.21
N ASN A 333 -15.40 -9.45 -21.39
CA ASN A 333 -15.63 -8.57 -22.54
C ASN A 333 -16.83 -7.62 -22.30
N GLN A 334 -17.93 -8.12 -21.73
CA GLN A 334 -19.11 -7.30 -21.42
C GLN A 334 -18.83 -6.22 -20.37
N MET A 335 -17.96 -6.50 -19.40
CA MET A 335 -17.60 -5.56 -18.35
C MET A 335 -16.48 -4.58 -18.76
N GLY A 336 -15.88 -4.75 -19.95
CA GLY A 336 -14.83 -3.87 -20.45
C GLY A 336 -13.47 -4.08 -19.79
N PHE A 337 -13.17 -5.30 -19.32
CA PHE A 337 -11.88 -5.64 -18.71
C PHE A 337 -10.90 -6.47 -19.57
N PRO A 338 -11.04 -6.67 -20.89
CA PRO A 338 -10.10 -7.52 -21.62
C PRO A 338 -8.68 -6.93 -21.62
N GLY A 339 -8.55 -5.61 -21.73
CA GLY A 339 -7.26 -4.93 -21.65
C GLY A 339 -6.52 -5.20 -20.34
N TYR A 340 -7.25 -5.25 -19.21
CA TYR A 340 -6.66 -5.55 -17.90
C TYR A 340 -6.02 -6.95 -17.86
N PHE A 341 -6.73 -7.98 -18.35
CA PHE A 341 -6.20 -9.34 -18.40
C PHE A 341 -4.98 -9.44 -19.32
N LEU A 342 -5.01 -8.74 -20.47
CA LEU A 342 -3.90 -8.71 -21.42
C LEU A 342 -2.65 -8.02 -20.84
N ILE A 343 -2.82 -6.93 -20.10
CA ILE A 343 -1.71 -6.26 -19.41
C ILE A 343 -1.09 -7.21 -18.38
N VAL A 344 -1.92 -7.88 -17.58
CA VAL A 344 -1.44 -8.78 -16.51
C VAL A 344 -0.75 -10.02 -17.05
N MET A 345 -1.29 -10.64 -18.10
CA MET A 345 -0.61 -11.80 -18.71
C MET A 345 0.75 -11.42 -19.29
N GLU A 346 0.89 -10.22 -19.85
CA GLU A 346 2.09 -9.83 -20.56
C GLU A 346 3.27 -9.65 -19.60
N PHE A 347 3.11 -8.87 -18.53
CA PHE A 347 4.23 -8.66 -17.61
C PHE A 347 4.56 -9.93 -16.82
N ILE A 348 3.59 -10.83 -16.59
CA ILE A 348 3.84 -12.14 -15.96
C ILE A 348 4.64 -13.03 -16.91
N GLN A 349 4.25 -13.09 -18.19
CA GLN A 349 4.96 -13.87 -19.20
C GLN A 349 6.39 -13.34 -19.40
N TRP A 350 6.55 -12.02 -19.55
CA TRP A 350 7.86 -11.36 -19.59
C TRP A 350 8.70 -11.71 -18.36
N SER A 351 8.09 -11.69 -17.17
CA SER A 351 8.80 -12.04 -15.94
C SER A 351 9.31 -13.48 -15.97
N LYS A 352 8.47 -14.45 -16.40
CA LYS A 352 8.88 -15.85 -16.57
C LYS A 352 10.02 -15.97 -17.59
N ASP A 353 9.95 -15.27 -18.73
CA ASP A 353 10.95 -15.32 -19.81
C ASP A 353 12.29 -14.69 -19.43
N ASN A 354 12.27 -13.65 -18.58
CA ASN A 354 13.46 -12.92 -18.12
C ASN A 354 14.01 -13.45 -16.78
N GLY A 355 13.50 -14.60 -16.30
CA GLY A 355 13.96 -15.23 -15.06
C GLY A 355 13.63 -14.41 -13.81
N VAL A 356 12.52 -13.68 -13.83
CA VAL A 356 11.90 -13.01 -12.67
C VAL A 356 10.82 -13.93 -12.11
N PRO A 357 11.04 -14.54 -10.93
CA PRO A 357 10.06 -15.44 -10.31
C PRO A 357 8.77 -14.69 -9.99
N VAL A 358 7.66 -15.30 -10.38
CA VAL A 358 6.30 -14.83 -10.09
C VAL A 358 5.60 -15.82 -9.17
N GLY A 359 4.77 -15.31 -8.28
CA GLY A 359 3.90 -16.14 -7.45
C GLY A 359 2.73 -16.69 -8.26
N PRO A 360 1.99 -17.66 -7.71
CA PRO A 360 0.89 -18.32 -8.41
C PRO A 360 -0.38 -17.44 -8.60
N GLY A 361 -0.28 -16.13 -8.30
CA GLY A 361 -1.38 -15.17 -8.22
C GLY A 361 -2.21 -15.34 -6.94
N ARG A 362 -2.50 -14.25 -6.20
CA ARG A 362 -3.26 -14.32 -4.93
C ARG A 362 -4.63 -13.65 -5.06
N GLY A 363 -5.36 -13.65 -3.95
CA GLY A 363 -6.68 -13.03 -3.90
C GLY A 363 -7.73 -13.94 -4.54
N SER A 364 -8.66 -13.39 -5.29
CA SER A 364 -9.68 -14.19 -5.96
C SER A 364 -9.29 -14.60 -7.38
N GLY A 365 -8.19 -14.08 -7.93
CA GLY A 365 -7.78 -14.31 -9.32
C GLY A 365 -7.57 -15.78 -9.70
N ALA A 366 -7.17 -16.62 -8.73
CA ALA A 366 -7.03 -18.07 -8.91
C ALA A 366 -8.34 -18.79 -9.28
N GLY A 367 -9.51 -18.18 -9.08
CA GLY A 367 -10.79 -18.72 -9.50
C GLY A 367 -11.16 -18.51 -10.99
N SER A 368 -10.31 -17.83 -11.76
CA SER A 368 -10.54 -17.60 -13.20
C SER A 368 -9.79 -18.62 -14.05
N LEU A 369 -10.53 -19.37 -14.87
CA LEU A 369 -9.96 -20.24 -15.88
C LEU A 369 -9.25 -19.46 -16.99
N VAL A 370 -9.72 -18.25 -17.32
CA VAL A 370 -9.01 -17.35 -18.23
C VAL A 370 -7.64 -16.98 -17.65
N ALA A 371 -7.54 -16.67 -16.36
CA ALA A 371 -6.25 -16.39 -15.72
C ALA A 371 -5.30 -17.59 -15.75
N TYR A 372 -5.82 -18.81 -15.55
CA TYR A 372 -5.03 -20.04 -15.63
C TYR A 372 -4.53 -20.32 -17.05
N ALA A 373 -5.41 -20.15 -18.06
CA ALA A 373 -5.07 -20.31 -19.47
C ALA A 373 -3.98 -19.31 -19.90
N LEU A 374 -4.07 -18.06 -19.45
CA LEU A 374 -3.08 -17.02 -19.74
C LEU A 374 -1.81 -17.10 -18.89
N LYS A 375 -1.65 -18.15 -18.07
CA LYS A 375 -0.51 -18.37 -17.16
C LYS A 375 -0.31 -17.25 -16.12
N ILE A 376 -1.35 -16.45 -15.86
CA ILE A 376 -1.42 -15.48 -14.77
C ILE A 376 -1.45 -16.23 -13.43
N THR A 377 -2.23 -17.32 -13.39
CA THR A 377 -2.29 -18.24 -12.25
C THR A 377 -1.83 -19.63 -12.69
N ASP A 378 -1.39 -20.42 -11.72
CA ASP A 378 -0.80 -21.75 -11.96
C ASP A 378 -1.59 -22.89 -11.28
N LEU A 379 -2.81 -22.61 -10.79
CA LEU A 379 -3.74 -23.60 -10.26
C LEU A 379 -4.92 -23.80 -11.18
N ASP A 380 -5.32 -25.05 -11.37
CA ASP A 380 -6.56 -25.41 -12.05
C ASP A 380 -7.77 -25.06 -11.16
N PRO A 381 -8.61 -24.10 -11.58
CA PRO A 381 -9.76 -23.69 -10.77
C PRO A 381 -10.86 -24.75 -10.71
N LEU A 382 -10.98 -25.64 -11.69
CA LEU A 382 -12.03 -26.67 -11.70
C LEU A 382 -11.72 -27.81 -10.74
N GLU A 383 -10.46 -28.25 -10.66
CA GLU A 383 -10.02 -29.31 -9.74
C GLU A 383 -10.27 -28.95 -8.27
N PHE A 384 -10.14 -27.66 -7.91
CA PHE A 384 -10.26 -27.19 -6.52
C PHE A 384 -11.53 -26.36 -6.24
N ASP A 385 -12.58 -26.44 -7.07
CA ASP A 385 -13.84 -25.70 -6.89
C ASP A 385 -13.65 -24.17 -6.69
N LEU A 386 -12.72 -23.56 -7.42
CA LEU A 386 -12.46 -22.13 -7.35
C LEU A 386 -13.43 -21.36 -8.27
N LEU A 387 -14.12 -20.37 -7.71
CA LEU A 387 -15.23 -19.69 -8.38
C LEU A 387 -14.81 -18.40 -9.07
N PHE A 388 -15.20 -18.23 -10.33
CA PHE A 388 -14.93 -17.02 -11.12
C PHE A 388 -15.75 -15.84 -10.63
N GLU A 389 -17.02 -16.02 -10.28
CA GLU A 389 -17.92 -14.96 -9.82
C GLU A 389 -17.49 -14.39 -8.46
N ARG A 390 -16.67 -15.15 -7.72
CA ARG A 390 -16.02 -14.65 -6.50
C ARG A 390 -14.90 -13.65 -6.82
N PHE A 391 -14.29 -13.76 -8.00
CA PHE A 391 -13.31 -12.81 -8.55
C PHE A 391 -13.98 -11.66 -9.27
N LEU A 392 -14.76 -11.96 -10.32
CA LEU A 392 -15.44 -10.99 -11.16
C LEU A 392 -16.93 -11.34 -11.25
N ASN A 393 -17.75 -10.58 -10.52
CA ASN A 393 -19.18 -10.81 -10.46
C ASN A 393 -19.91 -9.98 -11.54
N PRO A 394 -20.61 -10.59 -12.51
CA PRO A 394 -21.33 -9.86 -13.56
C PRO A 394 -22.47 -8.99 -13.02
N GLU A 395 -23.04 -9.32 -11.86
CA GLU A 395 -24.11 -8.54 -11.22
C GLU A 395 -23.56 -7.30 -10.48
N ARG A 396 -22.24 -7.09 -10.49
CA ARG A 396 -21.56 -5.95 -9.85
C ARG A 396 -20.40 -5.45 -10.71
N VAL A 397 -20.46 -4.19 -11.14
CA VAL A 397 -19.30 -3.51 -11.71
C VAL A 397 -18.27 -3.26 -10.60
N SER A 398 -17.21 -4.08 -10.56
CA SER A 398 -16.04 -3.86 -9.72
C SER A 398 -14.78 -4.28 -10.45
N MET A 399 -13.69 -3.58 -10.18
CA MET A 399 -12.41 -3.86 -10.81
C MET A 399 -11.88 -5.23 -10.36
N PRO A 400 -11.44 -6.08 -11.32
CA PRO A 400 -10.66 -7.27 -11.01
C PRO A 400 -9.29 -6.88 -10.45
N ASP A 401 -8.81 -7.61 -9.44
CA ASP A 401 -7.50 -7.39 -8.83
C ASP A 401 -6.75 -8.72 -8.68
N PHE A 402 -5.75 -8.94 -9.53
CA PHE A 402 -4.95 -10.17 -9.54
C PHE A 402 -3.84 -10.21 -8.50
N ASP A 403 -3.46 -9.04 -7.95
CA ASP A 403 -2.58 -8.98 -6.79
C ASP A 403 -1.30 -9.85 -7.00
N VAL A 404 -0.36 -9.42 -7.84
CA VAL A 404 0.75 -10.28 -8.30
C VAL A 404 1.95 -10.26 -7.33
N ASP A 405 2.55 -11.42 -7.05
CA ASP A 405 3.77 -11.53 -6.25
C ASP A 405 4.99 -11.68 -7.17
N PHE A 406 6.06 -10.95 -6.89
CA PHE A 406 7.36 -11.06 -7.55
C PHE A 406 8.47 -11.34 -6.53
N CYS A 407 9.60 -11.84 -7.01
CA CYS A 407 10.85 -11.81 -6.27
C CYS A 407 11.21 -10.37 -5.86
N MET A 408 11.59 -10.16 -4.60
CA MET A 408 11.87 -8.83 -4.03
C MET A 408 12.97 -8.09 -4.81
N GLU A 409 14.01 -8.79 -5.26
CA GLU A 409 15.20 -8.20 -5.88
C GLU A 409 14.98 -7.77 -7.33
N LYS A 410 14.14 -8.50 -8.05
CA LYS A 410 13.91 -8.30 -9.49
C LYS A 410 12.63 -7.53 -9.80
N ARG A 411 11.86 -7.15 -8.77
CA ARG A 411 10.64 -6.35 -8.91
C ARG A 411 10.84 -5.08 -9.72
N ASP A 412 11.92 -4.34 -9.46
CA ASP A 412 12.15 -3.07 -10.16
C ASP A 412 12.44 -3.27 -11.67
N GLN A 413 12.93 -4.45 -12.08
CA GLN A 413 13.09 -4.79 -13.50
C GLN A 413 11.73 -4.92 -14.21
N VAL A 414 10.73 -5.47 -13.53
CA VAL A 414 9.35 -5.56 -14.05
C VAL A 414 8.77 -4.16 -14.22
N ILE A 415 9.01 -3.27 -13.26
CA ILE A 415 8.55 -1.88 -13.33
C ILE A 415 9.18 -1.17 -14.53
N GLU A 416 10.47 -1.37 -14.77
CA GLU A 416 11.16 -0.80 -15.93
C GLU A 416 10.60 -1.34 -17.26
N HIS A 417 10.34 -2.65 -17.36
CA HIS A 417 9.69 -3.25 -18.54
C HIS A 417 8.30 -2.65 -18.81
N VAL A 418 7.48 -2.54 -17.77
CA VAL A 418 6.15 -1.93 -17.88
C VAL A 418 6.28 -0.44 -18.30
N ALA A 419 7.28 0.27 -17.81
CA ALA A 419 7.57 1.64 -18.25
C ALA A 419 8.01 1.71 -19.72
N ASP A 420 8.80 0.75 -20.21
CA ASP A 420 9.20 0.66 -21.61
C ASP A 420 8.00 0.33 -22.53
N MET A 421 7.08 -0.53 -22.07
CA MET A 421 5.90 -0.94 -22.84
C MET A 421 4.83 0.17 -22.95
N TYR A 422 4.45 0.78 -21.82
CA TYR A 422 3.33 1.73 -21.77
C TYR A 422 3.77 3.20 -21.81
N GLY A 423 5.09 3.45 -21.76
CA GLY A 423 5.69 4.76 -21.74
C GLY A 423 6.11 5.18 -20.34
N ARG A 424 7.35 5.68 -20.21
CA ARG A 424 7.96 6.02 -18.91
C ARG A 424 7.18 7.07 -18.12
N ASP A 425 6.51 7.99 -18.83
CA ASP A 425 5.69 9.04 -18.22
C ASP A 425 4.29 8.53 -17.80
N ALA A 426 3.87 7.35 -18.25
CA ALA A 426 2.57 6.75 -17.98
C ALA A 426 2.58 5.79 -16.78
N VAL A 427 3.77 5.38 -16.34
CA VAL A 427 3.97 4.42 -15.26
C VAL A 427 4.57 5.11 -14.04
N SER A 428 3.95 4.90 -12.88
CA SER A 428 4.44 5.46 -11.62
C SER A 428 4.21 4.49 -10.47
N GLN A 429 4.93 4.68 -9.38
CA GLN A 429 4.64 3.96 -8.13
C GLN A 429 3.63 4.75 -7.29
N ILE A 430 3.04 4.10 -6.29
CA ILE A 430 2.01 4.73 -5.44
C ILE A 430 2.67 5.25 -4.15
N ILE A 431 2.30 6.44 -3.69
CA ILE A 431 2.78 6.97 -2.40
C ILE A 431 2.17 6.18 -1.23
N THR A 432 2.89 6.17 -0.12
CA THR A 432 2.38 5.78 1.19
C THR A 432 2.65 6.88 2.18
N PHE A 433 1.79 7.00 3.18
CA PHE A 433 1.94 8.01 4.22
C PHE A 433 2.31 7.35 5.53
N GLY A 434 3.47 7.71 6.06
CA GLY A 434 3.87 7.38 7.42
C GLY A 434 3.04 8.22 8.40
N THR A 435 2.21 7.57 9.20
CA THR A 435 1.42 8.24 10.25
C THR A 435 2.03 7.99 11.64
N MET A 436 1.79 8.92 12.56
CA MET A 436 2.23 8.78 13.95
C MET A 436 1.32 7.80 14.71
N ALA A 437 1.58 6.50 14.57
CA ALA A 437 0.90 5.44 15.31
C ALA A 437 1.18 5.53 16.83
N ALA A 438 0.34 4.91 17.67
CA ALA A 438 0.37 5.02 19.14
C ALA A 438 1.77 4.98 19.78
N LYS A 439 2.63 4.02 19.41
CA LYS A 439 4.01 3.94 19.94
C LYS A 439 4.93 5.05 19.42
N ALA A 440 4.82 5.36 18.12
CA ALA A 440 5.64 6.38 17.49
C ALA A 440 5.30 7.77 18.03
N VAL A 441 4.02 8.09 18.17
CA VAL A 441 3.57 9.40 18.68
C VAL A 441 4.02 9.62 20.13
N ILE A 442 3.97 8.60 21.00
CA ILE A 442 4.49 8.69 22.38
C ILE A 442 5.98 9.01 22.37
N ARG A 443 6.76 8.33 21.50
CA ARG A 443 8.20 8.54 21.37
C ARG A 443 8.55 9.93 20.87
N ASP A 444 7.86 10.39 19.83
CA ASP A 444 8.14 11.66 19.18
C ASP A 444 7.74 12.85 20.07
N VAL A 445 6.56 12.79 20.71
CA VAL A 445 6.12 13.81 21.68
C VAL A 445 7.03 13.85 22.90
N GLY A 446 7.36 12.69 23.48
CA GLY A 446 8.25 12.62 24.63
C GLY A 446 9.63 13.21 24.36
N ARG A 447 10.19 12.99 23.15
CA ARG A 447 11.44 13.61 22.70
C ARG A 447 11.32 15.14 22.64
N VAL A 448 10.26 15.67 22.04
CA VAL A 448 10.06 17.12 21.89
C VAL A 448 9.84 17.83 23.23
N LEU A 449 9.18 17.16 24.18
CA LEU A 449 9.04 17.64 25.55
C LEU A 449 10.34 17.54 26.38
N GLY A 450 11.43 17.01 25.81
CA GLY A 450 12.75 16.95 26.45
C GLY A 450 12.97 15.72 27.34
N HIS A 451 12.08 14.72 27.31
CA HIS A 451 12.25 13.53 28.14
C HIS A 451 13.33 12.57 27.59
N PRO A 452 14.14 11.91 28.45
CA PRO A 452 15.11 10.91 28.02
C PRO A 452 14.46 9.68 27.38
N TYR A 453 15.16 9.04 26.44
CA TYR A 453 14.67 7.84 25.75
C TYR A 453 14.14 6.76 26.70
N GLY A 454 14.84 6.47 27.79
CA GLY A 454 14.44 5.44 28.75
C GLY A 454 13.12 5.75 29.48
N PHE A 455 12.81 7.02 29.72
CA PHE A 455 11.53 7.44 30.31
C PHE A 455 10.37 7.14 29.36
N VAL A 456 10.53 7.52 28.09
CA VAL A 456 9.49 7.39 27.06
C VAL A 456 9.32 5.93 26.61
N ASP A 457 10.42 5.19 26.49
CA ASP A 457 10.43 3.77 26.13
C ASP A 457 9.61 2.93 27.12
N ARG A 458 9.70 3.24 28.43
CA ARG A 458 8.90 2.62 29.49
C ARG A 458 7.40 2.74 29.24
N ILE A 459 6.93 3.90 28.77
CA ILE A 459 5.51 4.14 28.45
C ILE A 459 5.15 3.43 27.14
N SER A 460 5.98 3.56 26.10
CA SER A 460 5.70 2.97 24.79
C SER A 460 5.63 1.44 24.80
N LYS A 461 6.34 0.78 25.73
CA LYS A 461 6.33 -0.68 25.90
C LYS A 461 5.02 -1.22 26.47
N LEU A 462 4.25 -0.38 27.18
CA LEU A 462 2.92 -0.73 27.68
C LEU A 462 1.87 -0.77 26.56
N VAL A 463 2.13 -0.12 25.42
CA VAL A 463 1.25 -0.22 24.26
C VAL A 463 1.38 -1.62 23.65
N PRO A 464 0.29 -2.41 23.56
CA PRO A 464 0.36 -3.75 23.00
C PRO A 464 0.82 -3.75 21.52
N PRO A 465 1.44 -4.84 21.03
CA PRO A 465 1.99 -4.92 19.68
C PRO A 465 0.95 -5.22 18.59
N ASP A 466 -0.35 -5.29 18.93
CA ASP A 466 -1.39 -5.69 17.99
C ASP A 466 -1.48 -4.76 16.76
N PRO A 467 -1.68 -5.30 15.55
CA PRO A 467 -1.92 -4.48 14.36
C PRO A 467 -3.14 -3.57 14.54
N GLY A 468 -3.01 -2.29 14.16
CA GLY A 468 -4.11 -1.31 14.30
C GLY A 468 -4.43 -0.91 15.74
N MET A 469 -3.45 -1.06 16.65
CA MET A 469 -3.51 -0.55 18.02
C MET A 469 -3.59 0.99 18.04
N THR A 470 -4.46 1.52 18.90
CA THR A 470 -4.60 2.96 19.16
C THR A 470 -4.37 3.23 20.65
N LEU A 471 -4.11 4.48 21.01
CA LEU A 471 -3.97 4.88 22.42
C LEU A 471 -5.24 4.55 23.22
N ALA A 472 -6.43 4.74 22.64
CA ALA A 472 -7.69 4.39 23.29
C ALA A 472 -7.77 2.89 23.61
N LYS A 473 -7.48 2.02 22.64
CA LYS A 473 -7.47 0.56 22.85
C LYS A 473 -6.39 0.11 23.82
N ALA A 474 -5.22 0.75 23.79
CA ALA A 474 -4.13 0.44 24.70
C ALA A 474 -4.52 0.72 26.15
N PHE A 475 -5.20 1.83 26.42
CA PHE A 475 -5.72 2.18 27.75
C PHE A 475 -6.79 1.21 28.27
N GLU A 476 -7.56 0.58 27.38
CA GLU A 476 -8.52 -0.47 27.75
C GLU A 476 -7.83 -1.83 28.02
N ALA A 477 -6.79 -2.15 27.24
CA ALA A 477 -6.11 -3.44 27.30
C ALA A 477 -5.04 -3.55 28.40
N GLU A 478 -4.35 -2.46 28.74
CA GLU A 478 -3.26 -2.44 29.72
C GLU A 478 -3.61 -1.54 30.92
N PRO A 479 -3.97 -2.12 32.08
CA PRO A 479 -4.36 -1.37 33.27
C PRO A 479 -3.30 -0.42 33.84
N GLN A 480 -2.02 -0.66 33.59
CA GLN A 480 -0.94 0.23 34.04
C GLN A 480 -0.99 1.60 33.34
N LEU A 481 -1.50 1.69 32.11
CA LEU A 481 -1.57 2.97 31.38
C LEU A 481 -2.46 4.01 32.08
N PRO A 482 -3.72 3.69 32.46
CA PRO A 482 -4.53 4.57 33.31
C PRO A 482 -3.86 4.92 34.64
N GLU A 483 -3.19 3.96 35.29
CA GLU A 483 -2.57 4.17 36.60
C GLU A 483 -1.44 5.21 36.53
N ILE A 484 -0.49 5.05 35.59
CA ILE A 484 0.61 6.02 35.43
C ILE A 484 0.13 7.37 34.89
N TYR A 485 -0.96 7.40 34.13
CA TYR A 485 -1.54 8.62 33.57
C TYR A 485 -2.17 9.50 34.67
N GLU A 486 -2.77 8.92 35.70
CA GLU A 486 -3.32 9.66 36.84
C GLU A 486 -2.28 9.94 37.94
N ALA A 487 -1.20 9.15 38.00
CA ALA A 487 -0.17 9.29 39.03
C ALA A 487 0.93 10.31 38.70
N ASP A 488 1.17 10.62 37.43
CA ASP A 488 2.30 11.43 36.97
C ASP A 488 1.83 12.51 35.96
N GLU A 489 1.95 13.78 36.37
CA GLU A 489 1.55 14.94 35.53
C GLU A 489 2.37 15.07 34.24
N GLU A 490 3.65 14.65 34.24
CA GLU A 490 4.47 14.67 33.02
C GLU A 490 3.95 13.63 32.02
N VAL A 491 3.58 12.43 32.51
CA VAL A 491 2.97 11.38 31.70
C VAL A 491 1.61 11.81 31.18
N LYS A 492 0.80 12.48 32.01
CA LYS A 492 -0.50 13.03 31.63
C LYS A 492 -0.37 14.01 30.46
N ALA A 493 0.50 15.01 30.60
CA ALA A 493 0.76 16.01 29.57
C ALA A 493 1.26 15.38 28.25
N LEU A 494 2.19 14.42 28.34
CA LEU A 494 2.71 13.68 27.19
C LEU A 494 1.59 12.93 26.46
N ILE A 495 0.77 12.17 27.18
CA ILE A 495 -0.29 11.36 26.58
C ILE A 495 -1.41 12.22 26.00
N ASP A 496 -1.78 13.33 26.64
CA ASP A 496 -2.81 14.23 26.11
C ASP A 496 -2.37 14.88 24.79
N MET A 497 -1.10 15.24 24.66
CA MET A 497 -0.56 15.72 23.38
C MET A 497 -0.43 14.60 22.36
N ALA A 498 -0.02 13.40 22.79
CA ALA A 498 0.03 12.23 21.92
C ALA A 498 -1.34 11.85 21.35
N ARG A 499 -2.43 12.01 22.13
CA ARG A 499 -3.81 11.79 21.65
C ARG A 499 -4.21 12.77 20.55
N LYS A 500 -3.78 14.03 20.62
CA LYS A 500 -4.03 15.03 19.56
C LYS A 500 -3.25 14.74 18.27
N LEU A 501 -2.07 14.13 18.40
CA LEU A 501 -1.16 13.84 17.29
C LEU A 501 -1.28 12.43 16.73
N GLU A 502 -2.04 11.55 17.38
CA GLU A 502 -2.23 10.17 16.93
C GLU A 502 -2.82 10.13 15.53
N GLY A 503 -2.12 9.43 14.63
CA GLY A 503 -2.53 9.23 13.25
C GLY A 503 -2.25 10.40 12.31
N VAL A 504 -1.72 11.53 12.77
CA VAL A 504 -1.30 12.66 11.91
C VAL A 504 -0.23 12.18 10.92
N THR A 505 -0.34 12.65 9.67
CA THR A 505 0.61 12.34 8.60
C THR A 505 1.95 13.01 8.85
N ARG A 506 3.03 12.24 8.83
CA ARG A 506 4.39 12.72 9.16
C ARG A 506 5.26 12.88 7.93
N ASN A 507 5.29 11.87 7.06
CA ASN A 507 6.16 11.82 5.91
C ASN A 507 5.61 10.94 4.80
N ALA A 508 6.09 11.17 3.58
CA ALA A 508 5.87 10.30 2.44
C ALA A 508 6.83 9.11 2.48
N GLY A 509 6.37 7.99 1.95
CA GLY A 509 7.14 6.79 1.65
C GLY A 509 6.65 6.17 0.35
N LYS A 510 7.32 5.13 -0.10
CA LYS A 510 6.97 4.40 -1.33
C LYS A 510 6.11 3.19 -1.00
N HIS A 511 5.01 2.95 -1.73
CA HIS A 511 4.27 1.70 -1.59
C HIS A 511 5.17 0.54 -2.00
N ALA A 512 5.30 -0.44 -1.11
CA ALA A 512 6.21 -1.57 -1.30
C ALA A 512 5.88 -2.42 -2.55
N GLY A 513 4.65 -2.33 -3.05
CA GLY A 513 4.24 -3.05 -4.26
C GLY A 513 3.37 -2.27 -5.25
N GLY A 514 3.00 -1.02 -4.97
CA GLY A 514 1.93 -0.38 -5.73
C GLY A 514 2.48 0.29 -6.96
N VAL A 515 2.09 -0.18 -8.14
CA VAL A 515 2.40 0.44 -9.44
C VAL A 515 1.09 0.84 -10.08
N VAL A 516 1.09 1.95 -10.80
CA VAL A 516 -0.06 2.46 -11.53
C VAL A 516 0.33 2.69 -12.98
N ILE A 517 -0.56 2.31 -13.90
CA ILE A 517 -0.38 2.49 -15.34
C ILE A 517 -1.53 3.36 -15.83
N ALA A 518 -1.21 4.57 -16.26
CA ALA A 518 -2.16 5.49 -16.87
C ALA A 518 -2.25 5.26 -18.39
N PRO A 519 -3.37 5.61 -19.04
CA PRO A 519 -3.47 5.55 -20.50
C PRO A 519 -2.66 6.64 -21.22
N THR A 520 -2.32 7.72 -20.51
CA THR A 520 -1.50 8.83 -20.98
C THR A 520 -0.45 9.15 -19.91
N LYS A 521 0.00 10.41 -19.77
CA LYS A 521 0.96 10.76 -18.73
C LYS A 521 0.31 10.65 -17.36
N ILE A 522 1.05 10.18 -16.36
CA ILE A 522 0.54 10.08 -14.99
C ILE A 522 0.11 11.43 -14.43
N THR A 523 0.78 12.50 -14.85
CA THR A 523 0.47 13.90 -14.49
C THR A 523 -0.86 14.40 -15.08
N ASP A 524 -1.50 13.67 -15.99
CA ASP A 524 -2.86 13.98 -16.45
C ASP A 524 -3.93 13.59 -15.42
N PHE A 525 -3.55 12.77 -14.42
CA PHE A 525 -4.44 12.21 -13.42
C PHE A 525 -4.03 12.58 -11.99
N ALA A 526 -2.74 12.49 -11.68
CA ALA A 526 -2.21 12.71 -10.33
C ALA A 526 -0.86 13.46 -10.36
N PRO A 527 -0.62 14.39 -9.42
CA PRO A 527 0.71 14.97 -9.26
C PRO A 527 1.73 13.95 -8.78
N LEU A 528 3.00 14.24 -9.04
CA LEU A 528 4.12 13.41 -8.59
C LEU A 528 4.76 13.96 -7.31
N TYR A 529 5.24 13.02 -6.48
CA TYR A 529 6.18 13.25 -5.40
C TYR A 529 7.49 12.53 -5.76
N CYS A 530 8.62 13.15 -5.42
CA CYS A 530 9.96 12.58 -5.62
C CYS A 530 10.79 12.75 -4.34
N ASP A 531 11.85 11.95 -4.24
CA ASP A 531 12.87 12.17 -3.22
C ASP A 531 13.68 13.46 -3.48
N GLU A 532 14.61 13.78 -2.56
CA GLU A 532 15.46 14.97 -2.64
C GLU A 532 16.28 15.05 -3.94
N ALA A 533 16.62 13.91 -4.55
CA ALA A 533 17.36 13.85 -5.80
C ALA A 533 16.45 14.00 -7.04
N GLY A 534 15.14 14.16 -6.87
CA GLY A 534 14.16 14.17 -7.96
C GLY A 534 13.92 12.78 -8.56
N LEU A 535 14.32 11.73 -7.85
CA LEU A 535 14.20 10.33 -8.29
C LEU A 535 12.99 9.66 -7.62
N HIS A 536 12.72 8.43 -8.04
CA HIS A 536 11.64 7.58 -7.52
C HIS A 536 10.27 8.25 -7.53
N PRO A 537 9.76 8.67 -8.71
CA PRO A 537 8.46 9.32 -8.79
C PRO A 537 7.36 8.39 -8.28
N VAL A 538 6.49 8.94 -7.43
CA VAL A 538 5.27 8.30 -6.96
C VAL A 538 4.08 9.23 -7.12
N THR A 539 2.89 8.69 -7.36
CA THR A 539 1.65 9.47 -7.37
C THR A 539 1.36 10.02 -5.98
N GLN A 540 0.99 11.29 -5.85
CA GLN A 540 0.60 11.88 -4.57
C GLN A 540 -0.71 11.32 -3.99
N PHE A 541 -1.49 10.61 -4.80
CA PHE A 541 -2.65 9.86 -4.33
C PHE A 541 -2.21 8.49 -3.82
N ASP A 542 -2.64 8.14 -2.60
CA ASP A 542 -2.41 6.81 -2.03
C ASP A 542 -3.22 5.73 -2.73
N LYS A 543 -3.03 4.47 -2.32
CA LYS A 543 -3.68 3.29 -2.90
C LYS A 543 -5.20 3.44 -3.11
N ASN A 544 -5.92 4.01 -2.15
CA ASN A 544 -7.38 4.12 -2.28
C ASN A 544 -7.77 5.32 -3.15
N ASP A 545 -7.03 6.42 -3.00
CA ASP A 545 -7.31 7.65 -3.70
C ASP A 545 -7.01 7.53 -5.20
N VAL A 546 -5.92 6.85 -5.57
CA VAL A 546 -5.52 6.65 -6.98
C VAL A 546 -6.50 5.72 -7.72
N GLU A 547 -7.00 4.68 -7.05
CA GLU A 547 -8.03 3.79 -7.58
C GLU A 547 -9.35 4.55 -7.77
N TYR A 548 -9.74 5.39 -6.79
CA TYR A 548 -10.96 6.19 -6.89
C TYR A 548 -10.85 7.31 -7.93
N ALA A 549 -9.63 7.80 -8.20
CA ALA A 549 -9.33 8.70 -9.32
C ALA A 549 -9.37 8.00 -10.69
N GLY A 550 -9.61 6.68 -10.72
CA GLY A 550 -9.86 5.93 -11.95
C GLY A 550 -8.66 5.23 -12.54
N LEU A 551 -7.49 5.33 -11.91
CA LEU A 551 -6.28 4.68 -12.41
C LEU A 551 -6.19 3.25 -11.90
N VAL A 552 -5.71 2.35 -12.78
CA VAL A 552 -5.55 0.94 -12.45
C VAL A 552 -4.26 0.75 -11.66
N LYS A 553 -4.41 0.23 -10.45
CA LYS A 553 -3.25 -0.24 -9.67
C LYS A 553 -2.92 -1.69 -10.04
N PHE A 554 -1.63 -1.97 -10.02
CA PHE A 554 -1.05 -3.31 -10.04
C PHE A 554 -0.18 -3.44 -8.80
N ASP A 555 -0.55 -4.36 -7.91
CA ASP A 555 0.21 -4.61 -6.69
C ASP A 555 1.28 -5.66 -6.99
N PHE A 556 2.52 -5.22 -7.24
CA PHE A 556 3.75 -5.98 -7.39
C PHE A 556 4.41 -6.21 -6.03
N LEU A 557 3.94 -7.18 -5.25
CA LEU A 557 4.54 -7.43 -3.94
C LEU A 557 5.84 -8.22 -4.03
N GLY A 558 6.88 -7.75 -3.33
CA GLY A 558 8.11 -8.50 -3.14
C GLY A 558 7.93 -9.60 -2.10
N LEU A 559 7.74 -10.85 -2.53
CA LEU A 559 7.65 -12.00 -1.63
C LEU A 559 9.03 -12.68 -1.52
N ARG A 560 9.65 -12.58 -0.34
CA ARG A 560 10.95 -13.21 -0.05
C ARG A 560 10.96 -14.72 -0.31
N THR A 561 9.83 -15.40 -0.13
CA THR A 561 9.69 -16.83 -0.42
C THR A 561 9.98 -17.17 -1.88
N LEU A 562 9.56 -16.33 -2.83
CA LEU A 562 9.86 -16.55 -4.25
C LEU A 562 11.34 -16.34 -4.55
N THR A 563 11.98 -15.39 -3.87
CA THR A 563 13.44 -15.21 -3.92
C THR A 563 14.17 -16.46 -3.42
N ILE A 564 13.71 -17.04 -2.31
CA ILE A 564 14.24 -18.31 -1.77
C ILE A 564 14.08 -19.44 -2.79
N ILE A 565 12.88 -19.63 -3.34
CA ILE A 565 12.61 -20.65 -4.36
C ILE A 565 13.55 -20.46 -5.56
N ASN A 566 13.72 -19.23 -6.04
CA ASN A 566 14.61 -18.94 -7.16
C ASN A 566 16.06 -19.32 -6.89
N TRP A 567 16.62 -18.90 -5.76
CA TRP A 567 18.00 -19.28 -5.42
C TRP A 567 18.16 -20.79 -5.23
N ALA A 568 17.15 -21.46 -4.67
CA ALA A 568 17.13 -22.91 -4.59
C ALA A 568 17.16 -23.54 -6.00
N LEU A 569 16.29 -23.09 -6.91
CA LEU A 569 16.26 -23.56 -8.29
C LEU A 569 17.56 -23.26 -9.05
N GLU A 570 18.18 -22.09 -8.85
CA GLU A 570 19.48 -21.76 -9.45
C GLU A 570 20.58 -22.73 -9.00
N MET A 571 20.62 -23.08 -7.71
CA MET A 571 21.56 -24.06 -7.18
C MET A 571 21.28 -25.47 -7.70
N ILE A 572 20.01 -25.88 -7.69
CA ILE A 572 19.56 -27.20 -8.19
C ILE A 572 19.86 -27.34 -9.68
N ASN A 573 19.56 -26.32 -10.49
CA ASN A 573 19.75 -26.36 -11.94
C ASN A 573 21.24 -26.32 -12.32
N LYS A 574 22.11 -25.64 -11.55
CA LYS A 574 23.56 -25.77 -11.70
C LYS A 574 24.05 -27.20 -11.48
N ARG A 575 23.47 -27.91 -10.50
CA ARG A 575 23.77 -29.32 -10.23
C ARG A 575 23.23 -30.24 -11.32
N ARG A 576 21.99 -30.04 -11.76
CA ARG A 576 21.37 -30.80 -12.87
C ARG A 576 22.14 -30.64 -14.18
N ALA A 577 22.59 -29.42 -14.49
CA ALA A 577 23.42 -29.15 -15.67
C ALA A 577 24.76 -29.91 -15.63
N LYS A 578 25.40 -30.03 -14.45
CA LYS A 578 26.60 -30.87 -14.28
C LYS A 578 26.33 -32.35 -14.55
N ASN A 579 25.12 -32.82 -14.27
CA ASN A 579 24.68 -34.21 -14.47
C ASN A 579 24.07 -34.47 -15.86
N GLY A 580 23.84 -33.44 -16.68
CA GLY A 580 23.15 -33.57 -17.97
C GLY A 580 21.63 -33.79 -17.84
N GLU A 581 21.02 -33.34 -16.75
CA GLU A 581 19.57 -33.41 -16.51
C GLU A 581 18.89 -32.12 -16.95
N GLU A 582 17.62 -32.22 -17.39
CA GLU A 582 16.80 -31.05 -17.74
C GLU A 582 16.56 -30.14 -16.53
N PRO A 583 16.47 -28.81 -16.73
CA PRO A 583 16.15 -27.86 -15.67
C PRO A 583 14.86 -28.23 -14.94
N LEU A 584 14.85 -28.05 -13.63
CA LEU A 584 13.67 -28.26 -12.82
C LEU A 584 12.69 -27.09 -13.01
N ASP A 585 11.48 -27.42 -13.48
CA ASP A 585 10.33 -26.52 -13.43
C ASP A 585 9.53 -26.76 -12.15
N ILE A 586 9.43 -25.74 -11.31
CA ILE A 586 8.71 -25.81 -10.02
C ILE A 586 7.19 -25.83 -10.20
N ALA A 587 6.66 -25.35 -11.32
CA ALA A 587 5.22 -25.38 -11.61
C ALA A 587 4.75 -26.78 -12.04
N ALA A 588 5.67 -27.61 -12.53
CA ALA A 588 5.38 -28.96 -13.02
C ALA A 588 5.48 -30.06 -11.94
N ILE A 589 5.68 -29.71 -10.66
CA ILE A 589 5.80 -30.70 -9.59
C ILE A 589 4.44 -31.37 -9.31
N PRO A 590 4.41 -32.68 -8.98
CA PRO A 590 3.17 -33.36 -8.61
C PRO A 590 2.66 -32.84 -7.26
N LEU A 591 1.35 -32.64 -7.11
CA LEU A 591 0.72 -32.16 -5.86
C LEU A 591 0.40 -33.27 -4.84
N GLU A 592 0.71 -34.52 -5.16
CA GLU A 592 0.44 -35.71 -4.34
C GLU A 592 1.74 -36.42 -3.87
N ASP A 593 2.86 -35.70 -3.77
CA ASP A 593 4.15 -36.31 -3.44
C ASP A 593 4.21 -36.81 -1.99
N LYS A 594 4.32 -38.14 -1.84
CA LYS A 594 4.35 -38.82 -0.54
C LYS A 594 5.46 -38.31 0.37
N LYS A 595 6.67 -38.05 -0.14
CA LYS A 595 7.80 -37.62 0.72
C LYS A 595 7.52 -36.25 1.35
N SER A 596 6.90 -35.37 0.59
CA SER A 596 6.49 -34.03 1.04
C SER A 596 5.44 -34.14 2.16
N PHE A 597 4.38 -34.93 1.97
CA PHE A 597 3.37 -35.13 3.02
C PHE A 597 3.89 -35.90 4.24
N ASP A 598 4.72 -36.93 4.06
CA ASP A 598 5.36 -37.65 5.17
C ASP A 598 6.25 -36.69 6.01
N MET A 599 6.88 -35.68 5.41
CA MET A 599 7.61 -34.63 6.12
C MET A 599 6.69 -33.63 6.82
N LEU A 600 5.60 -33.21 6.16
CA LEU A 600 4.59 -32.32 6.72
C LEU A 600 3.93 -32.95 7.96
N GLN A 601 3.54 -34.22 7.89
CA GLN A 601 2.93 -34.98 9.00
C GLN A 601 3.86 -35.12 10.21
N ARG A 602 5.19 -35.15 9.99
CA ARG A 602 6.21 -35.07 11.06
C ARG A 602 6.36 -33.68 11.68
N SER A 603 5.64 -32.68 11.16
CA SER A 603 5.68 -31.27 11.59
C SER A 603 7.06 -30.61 11.41
N GLU A 604 7.82 -31.08 10.42
CA GLU A 604 9.16 -30.59 10.07
C GLU A 604 9.08 -29.32 9.20
N THR A 605 8.24 -28.35 9.58
CA THR A 605 7.88 -27.18 8.76
C THR A 605 8.69 -25.91 9.03
N THR A 606 9.85 -26.01 9.71
CA THR A 606 10.79 -24.87 9.77
C THR A 606 11.20 -24.50 8.34
N ALA A 607 11.17 -23.20 8.02
CA ALA A 607 11.41 -22.66 6.67
C ALA A 607 10.37 -23.03 5.58
N VAL A 608 9.31 -23.76 5.93
CA VAL A 608 8.17 -23.99 5.03
C VAL A 608 7.22 -22.80 5.16
N PHE A 609 6.94 -22.14 4.05
CA PHE A 609 6.17 -20.91 4.02
C PHE A 609 4.79 -21.06 4.68
N GLN A 610 4.36 -20.04 5.44
CA GLN A 610 3.15 -20.00 6.30
C GLN A 610 3.04 -21.05 7.43
N LEU A 611 3.76 -22.17 7.34
CA LEU A 611 3.58 -23.33 8.21
C LEU A 611 4.59 -23.42 9.37
N GLU A 612 5.40 -22.39 9.59
CA GLU A 612 6.53 -22.40 10.53
C GLU A 612 6.16 -22.18 12.01
N SER A 613 5.01 -21.56 12.29
CA SER A 613 4.66 -21.15 13.66
C SER A 613 4.43 -22.35 14.57
N ARG A 614 4.73 -22.20 15.87
CA ARG A 614 4.54 -23.28 16.85
C ARG A 614 3.09 -23.78 16.89
N GLY A 615 2.12 -22.87 16.90
CA GLY A 615 0.71 -23.25 16.91
C GLY A 615 0.29 -23.97 15.63
N MET A 616 0.84 -23.58 14.48
CA MET A 616 0.58 -24.27 13.22
C MET A 616 1.20 -25.68 13.21
N LYS A 617 2.42 -25.85 13.73
CA LYS A 617 3.04 -27.18 13.91
C LYS A 617 2.19 -28.09 14.79
N ASP A 618 1.64 -27.57 15.88
CA ASP A 618 0.72 -28.32 16.75
C ASP A 618 -0.57 -28.71 16.00
N LEU A 619 -1.11 -27.81 15.16
CA LEU A 619 -2.28 -28.10 14.32
C LEU A 619 -1.97 -29.19 13.29
N ILE A 620 -0.87 -29.09 12.55
CA ILE A 620 -0.44 -30.08 11.55
C ILE A 620 -0.28 -31.45 12.19
N LYS A 621 0.35 -31.51 13.37
CA LYS A 621 0.52 -32.76 14.12
C LYS A 621 -0.81 -33.43 14.43
N ARG A 622 -1.85 -32.66 14.79
CA ARG A 622 -3.18 -33.17 15.10
C ARG A 622 -3.97 -33.52 13.83
N LEU A 623 -3.84 -32.72 12.78
CA LEU A 623 -4.60 -32.85 11.54
C LEU A 623 -4.09 -33.99 10.65
N GLN A 624 -2.78 -34.23 10.63
CA GLN A 624 -2.12 -35.21 9.74
C GLN A 624 -2.54 -35.02 8.27
N PRO A 625 -2.22 -33.85 7.66
CA PRO A 625 -2.58 -33.57 6.27
C PRO A 625 -1.93 -34.58 5.32
N ASP A 626 -2.70 -35.13 4.40
CA ASP A 626 -2.28 -36.17 3.45
C ASP A 626 -2.61 -35.86 1.99
N CYS A 627 -3.29 -34.74 1.72
CA CYS A 627 -3.54 -34.22 0.39
C CYS A 627 -3.40 -32.69 0.33
N PHE A 628 -3.39 -32.12 -0.88
CA PHE A 628 -3.24 -30.68 -1.08
C PHE A 628 -4.42 -29.88 -0.52
N GLU A 629 -5.65 -30.40 -0.60
CA GLU A 629 -6.85 -29.76 -0.01
C GLU A 629 -6.72 -29.52 1.50
N ASP A 630 -6.07 -30.40 2.24
CA ASP A 630 -5.78 -30.15 3.66
C ASP A 630 -4.82 -28.98 3.87
N MET A 631 -3.87 -28.77 2.96
CA MET A 631 -2.97 -27.63 3.03
C MET A 631 -3.71 -26.32 2.80
N ILE A 632 -4.68 -26.31 1.87
CA ILE A 632 -5.60 -25.19 1.67
C ILE A 632 -6.39 -24.93 2.96
N ALA A 633 -6.83 -26.00 3.65
CA ALA A 633 -7.61 -25.90 4.87
C ALA A 633 -6.79 -25.42 6.08
N LEU A 634 -5.50 -25.79 6.21
CA LEU A 634 -4.63 -25.40 7.33
C LEU A 634 -4.63 -23.88 7.57
N VAL A 635 -4.49 -23.11 6.48
CA VAL A 635 -4.44 -21.64 6.54
C VAL A 635 -5.79 -21.07 6.96
N ALA A 636 -6.89 -21.67 6.51
CA ALA A 636 -8.24 -21.26 6.89
C ALA A 636 -8.56 -21.60 8.36
N LEU A 637 -8.09 -22.76 8.85
CA LEU A 637 -8.33 -23.28 10.20
C LEU A 637 -7.49 -22.58 11.28
N PHE A 638 -6.25 -22.18 10.99
CA PHE A 638 -5.35 -21.56 11.97
C PHE A 638 -5.64 -20.08 12.20
N ARG A 639 -6.87 -19.78 12.65
CA ARG A 639 -7.35 -18.43 12.95
C ARG A 639 -8.06 -18.41 14.30
N PRO A 640 -8.07 -17.27 15.03
CA PRO A 640 -8.70 -17.20 16.36
C PRO A 640 -10.16 -17.65 16.38
N GLY A 641 -10.96 -17.30 15.37
CA GLY A 641 -12.38 -17.67 15.29
C GLY A 641 -12.62 -19.18 15.20
N PRO A 642 -12.09 -19.88 14.17
CA PRO A 642 -12.16 -21.34 14.07
C PRO A 642 -11.64 -22.07 15.31
N LEU A 643 -10.50 -21.65 15.87
CA LEU A 643 -9.90 -22.28 17.05
C LEU A 643 -10.79 -22.16 18.31
N GLN A 644 -11.45 -21.02 18.53
CA GLN A 644 -12.30 -20.80 19.70
C GLN A 644 -13.69 -21.44 19.57
N SER A 645 -14.14 -21.74 18.36
CA SER A 645 -15.48 -22.29 18.10
C SER A 645 -15.56 -23.82 18.16
N GLY A 646 -14.43 -24.52 18.34
CA GLY A 646 -14.36 -25.98 18.27
C GLY A 646 -14.42 -26.54 16.84
N MET A 647 -14.51 -25.68 15.82
CA MET A 647 -14.56 -26.07 14.41
C MET A 647 -13.33 -26.89 13.98
N VAL A 648 -12.16 -26.50 14.47
CA VAL A 648 -10.89 -27.19 14.17
C VAL A 648 -10.90 -28.62 14.72
N ASP A 649 -11.48 -28.81 15.91
CA ASP A 649 -11.57 -30.14 16.53
C ASP A 649 -12.51 -31.04 15.73
N ASN A 650 -13.68 -30.54 15.34
CA ASN A 650 -14.64 -31.28 14.51
C ASN A 650 -14.04 -31.66 13.13
N PHE A 651 -13.29 -30.75 12.50
CA PHE A 651 -12.62 -31.04 11.23
C PHE A 651 -11.65 -32.22 11.37
N ILE A 652 -10.82 -32.18 12.42
CA ILE A 652 -9.82 -33.21 12.71
C ILE A 652 -10.49 -34.54 13.12
N ASP A 653 -11.61 -34.49 13.83
CA ASP A 653 -12.35 -35.68 14.27
C ASP A 653 -13.10 -36.36 13.13
N ARG A 654 -13.75 -35.59 12.24
CA ARG A 654 -14.40 -36.13 11.04
C ARG A 654 -13.40 -36.73 10.06
N LYS A 655 -12.27 -36.05 9.80
CA LYS A 655 -11.18 -36.55 8.95
C LYS A 655 -10.68 -37.93 9.43
N HIS A 656 -10.50 -38.10 10.74
CA HIS A 656 -9.98 -39.34 11.32
C HIS A 656 -11.05 -40.38 11.67
N GLY A 657 -12.32 -40.16 11.28
CA GLY A 657 -13.42 -41.07 11.58
C GLY A 657 -13.78 -41.19 13.06
N ARG A 658 -13.42 -40.21 13.90
CA ARG A 658 -13.86 -40.11 15.30
C ARG A 658 -15.26 -39.50 15.42
N GLU A 659 -15.68 -38.74 14.41
CA GLU A 659 -17.03 -38.21 14.22
C GLU A 659 -17.52 -38.60 12.82
N GLU A 660 -18.83 -38.84 12.65
CA GLU A 660 -19.43 -39.12 11.33
C GLU A 660 -19.54 -37.84 10.49
N ILE A 661 -19.20 -37.94 9.20
CA ILE A 661 -19.30 -36.81 8.27
C ILE A 661 -20.78 -36.47 8.06
N SER A 662 -21.15 -35.21 8.30
CA SER A 662 -22.50 -34.67 8.07
C SER A 662 -22.43 -33.40 7.22
N TYR A 663 -23.47 -33.08 6.46
CA TYR A 663 -23.44 -32.02 5.44
C TYR A 663 -24.41 -30.86 5.70
N PRO A 664 -24.11 -29.90 6.61
CA PRO A 664 -22.92 -29.80 7.46
C PRO A 664 -23.09 -30.33 8.91
N ASP A 665 -24.33 -30.54 9.34
CA ASP A 665 -24.70 -30.88 10.72
C ASP A 665 -25.52 -32.17 10.79
N VAL A 666 -25.43 -32.91 11.90
CA VAL A 666 -26.12 -34.19 12.07
C VAL A 666 -27.64 -34.06 11.91
N GLN A 667 -28.23 -32.97 12.40
CA GLN A 667 -29.66 -32.70 12.35
C GLN A 667 -30.06 -31.90 11.10
N TRP A 668 -29.22 -30.95 10.70
CA TRP A 668 -29.54 -29.98 9.65
C TRP A 668 -28.62 -30.19 8.44
N GLN A 669 -28.89 -31.24 7.66
CA GLN A 669 -28.12 -31.60 6.47
C GLN A 669 -29.00 -31.98 5.28
N HIS A 670 -28.42 -31.90 4.08
CA HIS A 670 -29.07 -32.31 2.83
C HIS A 670 -28.06 -32.96 1.87
N GLU A 671 -28.47 -34.02 1.17
CA GLU A 671 -27.58 -34.80 0.30
C GLU A 671 -26.98 -33.99 -0.87
N CYS A 672 -27.70 -32.98 -1.37
CA CYS A 672 -27.19 -32.10 -2.44
C CYS A 672 -25.93 -31.31 -2.03
N LEU A 673 -25.67 -31.17 -0.73
CA LEU A 673 -24.48 -30.45 -0.23
C LEU A 673 -23.24 -31.34 -0.15
N LYS A 674 -23.37 -32.64 -0.42
CA LYS A 674 -22.26 -33.58 -0.34
C LYS A 674 -21.10 -33.18 -1.26
N PRO A 675 -21.27 -32.93 -2.57
CA PRO A 675 -20.14 -32.56 -3.43
C PRO A 675 -19.41 -31.30 -2.94
N VAL A 676 -20.16 -30.29 -2.49
CA VAL A 676 -19.64 -28.99 -2.03
C VAL A 676 -18.80 -29.11 -0.76
N LEU A 677 -19.17 -30.01 0.14
CA LEU A 677 -18.61 -30.11 1.49
C LEU A 677 -17.74 -31.35 1.72
N GLU A 678 -17.65 -32.26 0.75
CA GLU A 678 -16.83 -33.47 0.83
C GLU A 678 -15.34 -33.17 1.05
N PRO A 679 -14.70 -32.22 0.31
CA PRO A 679 -13.28 -31.89 0.52
C PRO A 679 -12.96 -31.34 1.92
N THR A 680 -13.96 -30.80 2.62
CA THR A 680 -13.82 -30.24 3.98
C THR A 680 -14.51 -31.07 5.05
N TYR A 681 -14.75 -32.36 4.76
CA TYR A 681 -15.33 -33.32 5.71
C TYR A 681 -16.67 -32.84 6.30
N GLY A 682 -17.50 -32.18 5.50
CA GLY A 682 -18.80 -31.68 5.92
C GLY A 682 -18.78 -30.33 6.65
N ILE A 683 -17.61 -29.70 6.84
CA ILE A 683 -17.48 -28.41 7.53
C ILE A 683 -17.53 -27.27 6.52
N ILE A 684 -18.35 -26.24 6.76
CA ILE A 684 -18.34 -25.02 5.95
C ILE A 684 -17.11 -24.20 6.34
N LEU A 685 -16.07 -24.25 5.51
CA LEU A 685 -14.78 -23.59 5.77
C LEU A 685 -14.55 -22.38 4.85
N TYR A 686 -15.03 -22.46 3.61
CA TYR A 686 -14.75 -21.47 2.57
C TYR A 686 -15.95 -20.59 2.22
N GLN A 687 -15.66 -19.40 1.71
CA GLN A 687 -16.66 -18.47 1.17
C GLN A 687 -17.32 -19.02 -0.09
N GLU A 688 -16.56 -19.71 -0.91
CA GLU A 688 -17.00 -20.38 -2.13
C GLU A 688 -18.02 -21.48 -1.81
N GLN A 689 -17.83 -22.23 -0.72
CA GLN A 689 -18.82 -23.20 -0.24
C GLN A 689 -20.13 -22.54 0.18
N VAL A 690 -20.08 -21.36 0.82
CA VAL A 690 -21.30 -20.59 1.13
C VAL A 690 -22.05 -20.22 -0.15
N MET A 691 -21.32 -19.88 -1.21
CA MET A 691 -21.91 -19.53 -2.50
C MET A 691 -22.53 -20.76 -3.18
N GLN A 692 -21.81 -21.88 -3.23
CA GLN A 692 -22.29 -23.14 -3.80
C GLN A 692 -23.48 -23.72 -3.04
N ILE A 693 -23.52 -23.62 -1.70
CA ILE A 693 -24.69 -24.03 -0.90
C ILE A 693 -25.93 -23.24 -1.34
N ALA A 694 -25.81 -21.92 -1.56
CA ALA A 694 -26.95 -21.12 -2.02
C ALA A 694 -27.37 -21.44 -3.46
N GLN A 695 -26.42 -21.78 -4.34
CA GLN A 695 -26.69 -22.22 -5.70
C GLN A 695 -27.43 -23.56 -5.72
N GLU A 696 -26.88 -24.59 -5.08
CA GLU A 696 -27.42 -25.95 -5.12
C GLU A 696 -28.73 -26.07 -4.34
N LEU A 697 -28.78 -25.52 -3.12
CA LEU A 697 -29.93 -25.67 -2.24
C LEU A 697 -31.09 -24.75 -2.65
N SER A 698 -30.79 -23.52 -3.08
CA SER A 698 -31.81 -22.48 -3.30
C SER A 698 -31.87 -21.92 -4.73
N GLY A 699 -31.07 -22.44 -5.67
CA GLY A 699 -31.11 -22.04 -7.08
C GLY A 699 -30.60 -20.63 -7.35
N TYR A 700 -29.69 -20.10 -6.53
CA TYR A 700 -29.05 -18.81 -6.78
C TYR A 700 -28.16 -18.88 -8.02
N THR A 701 -28.05 -17.76 -8.74
CA THR A 701 -26.90 -17.53 -9.62
C THR A 701 -25.65 -17.38 -8.76
N LEU A 702 -24.48 -17.77 -9.26
CA LEU A 702 -23.22 -17.58 -8.51
C LEU A 702 -22.96 -16.09 -8.21
N GLY A 703 -23.35 -15.18 -9.11
CA GLY A 703 -23.32 -13.73 -8.87
C GLY A 703 -24.22 -13.29 -7.71
N GLY A 704 -25.46 -13.78 -7.66
CA GLY A 704 -26.38 -13.56 -6.53
C GLY A 704 -25.89 -14.17 -5.23
N ALA A 705 -25.19 -15.31 -5.30
CA ALA A 705 -24.60 -15.98 -4.14
C ALA A 705 -23.41 -15.19 -3.57
N ASP A 706 -22.57 -14.56 -4.39
CA ASP A 706 -21.53 -13.63 -3.90
C ASP A 706 -22.14 -12.42 -3.17
N MET A 707 -23.27 -11.91 -3.68
CA MET A 707 -24.04 -10.83 -3.04
C MET A 707 -24.60 -11.26 -1.68
N LEU A 708 -25.13 -12.48 -1.56
CA LEU A 708 -25.55 -13.07 -0.28
C LEU A 708 -24.39 -13.11 0.72
N ARG A 709 -23.22 -13.61 0.31
CA ARG A 709 -22.04 -13.66 1.16
C ARG A 709 -21.61 -12.26 1.64
N ARG A 710 -21.74 -11.21 0.80
CA ARG A 710 -21.48 -9.81 1.24
C ARG A 710 -22.48 -9.34 2.29
N ALA A 711 -23.75 -9.64 2.10
CA ALA A 711 -24.80 -9.26 3.05
C ALA A 711 -24.53 -9.87 4.43
N MET A 712 -24.14 -11.15 4.48
CA MET A 712 -23.71 -11.84 5.70
C MET A 712 -22.50 -11.16 6.35
N GLY A 713 -21.50 -10.75 5.55
CA GLY A 713 -20.33 -10.03 6.06
C GLY A 713 -20.64 -8.64 6.64
N LYS A 714 -21.58 -7.90 6.04
CA LYS A 714 -21.98 -6.56 6.51
C LYS A 714 -22.94 -6.57 7.70
N LYS A 715 -23.57 -7.71 8.00
CA LYS A 715 -24.51 -7.90 9.12
C LYS A 715 -25.63 -6.87 9.21
N LYS A 716 -26.13 -6.40 8.05
CA LYS A 716 -27.26 -5.47 7.99
C LYS A 716 -28.57 -6.24 8.15
N PRO A 717 -29.37 -6.00 9.22
CA PRO A 717 -30.57 -6.80 9.48
C PRO A 717 -31.60 -6.78 8.34
N GLU A 718 -31.79 -5.63 7.71
CA GLU A 718 -32.77 -5.46 6.63
C GLU A 718 -32.38 -6.23 5.36
N GLU A 719 -31.10 -6.19 4.95
CA GLU A 719 -30.61 -6.93 3.78
C GLU A 719 -30.65 -8.44 4.03
N MET A 720 -30.31 -8.88 5.25
CA MET A 720 -30.35 -10.29 5.63
C MET A 720 -31.77 -10.86 5.63
N ALA A 721 -32.76 -10.11 6.11
CA ALA A 721 -34.16 -10.54 6.09
C ALA A 721 -34.67 -10.79 4.67
N LYS A 722 -34.28 -9.94 3.71
CA LYS A 722 -34.64 -10.11 2.30
C LYS A 722 -34.02 -11.38 1.72
N GLN A 723 -32.72 -11.58 1.95
CA GLN A 723 -31.98 -12.74 1.46
C GLN A 723 -32.51 -14.06 2.04
N ARG A 724 -32.89 -14.06 3.33
CA ARG A 724 -33.46 -15.22 4.00
C ARG A 724 -34.78 -15.68 3.37
N GLY A 725 -35.64 -14.74 2.98
CA GLY A 725 -36.87 -15.03 2.24
C GLY A 725 -36.59 -15.64 0.86
N THR A 726 -35.67 -15.05 0.10
CA THR A 726 -35.26 -15.59 -1.21
C THR A 726 -34.66 -16.99 -1.12
N PHE A 727 -33.86 -17.26 -0.07
CA PHE A 727 -33.28 -18.58 0.19
C PHE A 727 -34.34 -19.65 0.44
N GLU A 728 -35.34 -19.36 1.27
CA GLU A 728 -36.44 -20.29 1.58
C GLU A 728 -37.32 -20.57 0.35
N GLU A 729 -37.69 -19.54 -0.41
CA GLU A 729 -38.49 -19.71 -1.63
C GLU A 729 -37.74 -20.52 -2.69
N GLY A 730 -36.44 -20.27 -2.85
CA GLY A 730 -35.56 -21.04 -3.73
C GLY A 730 -35.48 -22.51 -3.31
N ALA A 731 -35.27 -22.77 -2.02
CA ALA A 731 -35.20 -24.12 -1.47
C ALA A 731 -36.48 -24.92 -1.72
N LYS A 732 -37.65 -24.30 -1.50
CA LYS A 732 -38.95 -24.93 -1.78
C LYS A 732 -39.14 -25.24 -3.26
N LYS A 733 -38.63 -24.40 -4.17
CA LYS A 733 -38.67 -24.67 -5.62
C LYS A 733 -37.81 -25.87 -6.01
N ASN A 734 -36.70 -26.08 -5.32
CA ASN A 734 -35.79 -27.22 -5.53
C ASN A 734 -36.22 -28.49 -4.76
N GLY A 735 -37.37 -28.46 -4.09
CA GLY A 735 -37.93 -29.62 -3.38
C GLY A 735 -37.36 -29.85 -1.98
N VAL A 736 -36.65 -28.88 -1.41
CA VAL A 736 -36.11 -28.92 -0.04
C VAL A 736 -37.14 -28.35 0.94
N ASP A 737 -37.24 -28.96 2.13
CA ASP A 737 -38.11 -28.47 3.19
C ASP A 737 -37.71 -27.05 3.63
N GLY A 738 -38.70 -26.17 3.78
CA GLY A 738 -38.47 -24.77 4.11
C GLY A 738 -37.91 -24.56 5.52
N GLU A 739 -38.32 -25.38 6.50
CA GLU A 739 -37.82 -25.27 7.86
C GLU A 739 -36.36 -25.74 7.94
N LEU A 740 -36.03 -26.85 7.28
CA LEU A 740 -34.66 -27.32 7.11
C LEU A 740 -33.78 -26.28 6.41
N ALA A 741 -34.25 -25.69 5.31
CA ALA A 741 -33.51 -24.67 4.57
C ALA A 741 -33.17 -23.45 5.44
N ILE A 742 -34.12 -22.99 6.26
CA ILE A 742 -33.89 -21.87 7.18
C ILE A 742 -32.88 -22.25 8.28
N LYS A 743 -32.93 -23.49 8.78
CA LYS A 743 -31.93 -23.96 9.77
C LYS A 743 -30.53 -24.06 9.17
N ILE A 744 -30.42 -24.53 7.93
CA ILE A 744 -29.15 -24.54 7.18
C ILE A 744 -28.68 -23.10 6.95
N PHE A 745 -29.56 -22.17 6.59
CA PHE A 745 -29.22 -20.75 6.45
C PHE A 745 -28.62 -20.16 7.72
N ASP A 746 -29.22 -20.43 8.88
CA ASP A 746 -28.73 -19.93 10.17
C ASP A 746 -27.32 -20.49 10.49
N LEU A 747 -27.03 -21.74 10.09
CA LEU A 747 -25.68 -22.32 10.18
C LEU A 747 -24.71 -21.62 9.22
N VAL A 748 -25.11 -21.45 7.95
CA VAL A 748 -24.32 -20.76 6.93
C VAL A 748 -23.98 -19.34 7.37
N GLU A 749 -24.92 -18.58 7.93
CA GLU A 749 -24.69 -17.23 8.46
C GLU A 749 -23.64 -17.22 9.58
N LYS A 750 -23.74 -18.18 10.52
CA LYS A 750 -22.78 -18.33 11.60
C LYS A 750 -21.38 -18.64 11.07
N PHE A 751 -21.27 -19.52 10.08
CA PHE A 751 -20.00 -19.94 9.49
C PHE A 751 -19.40 -18.91 8.52
N ALA A 752 -20.23 -18.16 7.79
CA ALA A 752 -19.82 -17.08 6.89
C ALA A 752 -19.05 -15.97 7.63
N GLY A 753 -19.29 -15.79 8.93
CA GLY A 753 -18.49 -14.90 9.78
C GLY A 753 -17.01 -15.28 9.90
N TYR A 754 -16.67 -16.56 9.67
CA TYR A 754 -15.31 -17.09 9.73
C TYR A 754 -14.79 -17.60 8.38
N GLY A 755 -15.67 -17.78 7.40
CA GLY A 755 -15.37 -18.33 6.08
C GLY A 755 -14.18 -17.63 5.40
N PHE A 756 -13.26 -18.44 4.88
CA PHE A 756 -12.05 -17.96 4.22
C PHE A 756 -12.17 -18.02 2.69
N ASN A 757 -11.42 -17.18 1.97
CA ASN A 757 -11.41 -17.20 0.50
C ASN A 757 -10.56 -18.40 0.05
N LYS A 758 -11.18 -19.43 -0.56
CA LYS A 758 -10.51 -20.66 -1.00
C LYS A 758 -9.47 -20.34 -2.07
N SER A 759 -9.80 -19.46 -3.03
CA SER A 759 -8.89 -19.05 -4.11
C SER A 759 -7.58 -18.46 -3.58
N HIS A 760 -7.68 -17.59 -2.56
CA HIS A 760 -6.52 -16.99 -1.91
C HIS A 760 -5.72 -18.01 -1.09
N SER A 761 -6.43 -18.91 -0.39
CA SER A 761 -5.81 -19.98 0.40
C SER A 761 -5.05 -20.96 -0.47
N ALA A 762 -5.63 -21.37 -1.60
CA ALA A 762 -5.08 -22.33 -2.54
C ALA A 762 -3.78 -21.80 -3.17
N ALA A 763 -3.79 -20.54 -3.62
CA ALA A 763 -2.61 -19.88 -4.16
C ALA A 763 -1.42 -19.92 -3.19
N TYR A 764 -1.62 -19.55 -1.91
CA TYR A 764 -0.55 -19.59 -0.93
C TYR A 764 -0.21 -21.00 -0.44
N ALA A 765 -1.17 -21.92 -0.43
CA ALA A 765 -0.93 -23.34 -0.16
C ALA A 765 0.00 -23.95 -1.23
N LEU A 766 -0.11 -23.53 -2.49
CA LEU A 766 0.80 -23.97 -3.56
C LEU A 766 2.25 -23.55 -3.27
N VAL A 767 2.49 -22.30 -2.90
CA VAL A 767 3.84 -21.84 -2.50
C VAL A 767 4.35 -22.60 -1.27
N SER A 768 3.47 -22.83 -0.30
CA SER A 768 3.79 -23.64 0.89
C SER A 768 4.21 -25.06 0.50
N TYR A 769 3.48 -25.68 -0.42
CA TYR A 769 3.78 -26.99 -0.97
C TYR A 769 5.08 -27.01 -1.78
N GLN A 770 5.35 -26.01 -2.61
CA GLN A 770 6.61 -25.88 -3.34
C GLN A 770 7.81 -25.82 -2.39
N THR A 771 7.73 -25.02 -1.31
CA THR A 771 8.80 -24.98 -0.29
C THR A 771 8.94 -26.29 0.48
N LEU A 772 7.83 -26.97 0.78
CA LEU A 772 7.82 -28.30 1.40
C LEU A 772 8.49 -29.34 0.49
N TRP A 773 8.15 -29.35 -0.80
CA TRP A 773 8.70 -30.25 -1.79
C TRP A 773 10.20 -30.02 -1.99
N LEU A 774 10.62 -28.76 -2.12
CA LEU A 774 12.04 -28.41 -2.21
C LEU A 774 12.82 -28.86 -0.96
N LYS A 775 12.26 -28.65 0.23
CA LYS A 775 12.89 -29.11 1.48
C LYS A 775 12.96 -30.64 1.56
N ALA A 776 12.00 -31.38 0.99
CA ALA A 776 11.99 -32.83 1.01
C ALA A 776 12.94 -33.49 -0.01
N HIS A 777 13.08 -32.90 -1.21
CA HIS A 777 13.86 -33.48 -2.32
C HIS A 777 15.25 -32.85 -2.51
N TYR A 778 15.40 -31.56 -2.21
CA TYR A 778 16.65 -30.79 -2.32
C TYR A 778 16.95 -30.00 -1.03
N PRO A 779 17.07 -30.69 0.12
CA PRO A 779 17.17 -30.04 1.44
C PRO A 779 18.39 -29.11 1.58
N ALA A 780 19.54 -29.46 0.99
CA ALA A 780 20.76 -28.68 1.12
C ALA A 780 20.65 -27.34 0.39
N GLU A 781 20.25 -27.38 -0.89
CA GLU A 781 20.08 -26.21 -1.74
C GLU A 781 18.95 -25.31 -1.23
N PHE A 782 17.83 -25.90 -0.79
CA PHE A 782 16.73 -25.15 -0.20
C PHE A 782 17.14 -24.43 1.08
N MET A 783 17.77 -25.12 2.03
CA MET A 783 18.19 -24.50 3.29
C MET A 783 19.28 -23.44 3.08
N ALA A 784 20.20 -23.65 2.14
CA ALA A 784 21.16 -22.60 1.75
C ALA A 784 20.46 -21.33 1.23
N ALA A 785 19.41 -21.48 0.42
CA ALA A 785 18.63 -20.34 -0.07
C ALA A 785 17.89 -19.62 1.07
N VAL A 786 17.28 -20.36 2.00
CA VAL A 786 16.59 -19.79 3.18
C VAL A 786 17.56 -19.01 4.06
N MET A 787 18.74 -19.58 4.35
CA MET A 787 19.76 -18.93 5.17
C MET A 787 20.33 -17.68 4.51
N THR A 788 20.46 -17.70 3.17
CA THR A 788 20.83 -16.52 2.39
C THR A 788 19.79 -15.42 2.57
N ALA A 789 18.50 -15.75 2.46
CA ALA A 789 17.46 -14.74 2.60
C ALA A 789 17.50 -14.06 3.97
N ASP A 790 17.71 -14.80 5.06
CA ASP A 790 17.72 -14.26 6.43
C ASP A 790 19.12 -13.81 6.93
N MET A 791 20.10 -13.59 6.05
CA MET A 791 21.48 -13.28 6.44
C MET A 791 21.64 -12.04 7.34
N ASP A 792 20.75 -11.05 7.20
CA ASP A 792 20.75 -9.83 8.01
C ASP A 792 20.30 -10.06 9.46
N ASN A 793 19.62 -11.18 9.72
CA ASN A 793 19.12 -11.54 11.05
C ASN A 793 19.89 -12.72 11.63
N THR A 794 20.91 -12.40 12.43
CA THR A 794 21.78 -13.40 13.06
C THR A 794 21.03 -14.43 13.91
N GLU A 795 19.98 -14.02 14.64
CA GLU A 795 19.20 -14.94 15.49
C GLU A 795 18.46 -15.99 14.64
N LYS A 796 17.88 -15.56 13.51
CA LYS A 796 17.23 -16.47 12.56
C LYS A 796 18.23 -17.42 11.91
N VAL A 797 19.38 -16.92 11.45
CA VAL A 797 20.42 -17.77 10.85
C VAL A 797 20.87 -18.86 11.81
N VAL A 798 21.10 -18.53 13.09
CA VAL A 798 21.48 -19.51 14.12
C VAL A 798 20.38 -20.57 14.29
N GLY A 799 19.11 -20.18 14.32
CA GLY A 799 17.99 -21.12 14.35
C GLY A 799 17.94 -22.05 13.13
N LEU A 800 18.24 -21.53 11.94
CA LEU A 800 18.30 -22.31 10.70
C LEU A 800 19.49 -23.29 10.66
N VAL A 801 20.63 -22.92 11.25
CA VAL A 801 21.79 -23.82 11.42
C VAL A 801 21.41 -25.03 12.30
N ASP A 802 20.70 -24.81 13.41
CA ASP A 802 20.21 -25.90 14.28
C ASP A 802 19.24 -26.83 13.52
N GLU A 803 18.35 -26.26 12.71
CA GLU A 803 17.44 -27.02 11.86
C GLU A 803 18.20 -27.86 10.83
N CYS A 804 19.19 -27.31 10.13
CA CYS A 804 20.05 -28.06 9.20
C CYS A 804 20.69 -29.27 9.88
N TRP A 805 21.23 -29.07 11.10
CA TRP A 805 21.83 -30.15 11.88
C TRP A 805 20.81 -31.23 12.26
N ARG A 806 19.59 -30.84 12.68
CA ARG A 806 18.48 -31.77 12.97
C ARG A 806 18.05 -32.59 11.76
N MET A 807 18.08 -31.98 10.57
CA MET A 807 17.79 -32.64 9.29
C MET A 807 18.92 -33.59 8.84
N GLY A 808 20.06 -33.60 9.53
CA GLY A 808 21.23 -34.39 9.15
C GLY A 808 22.08 -33.75 8.04
N LEU A 809 21.87 -32.47 7.74
CA LEU A 809 22.69 -31.72 6.79
C LEU A 809 23.99 -31.28 7.45
N LYS A 810 25.09 -31.34 6.68
CA LYS A 810 26.38 -30.82 7.11
C LYS A 810 26.55 -29.39 6.61
N ILE A 811 26.70 -28.47 7.55
CA ILE A 811 27.03 -27.07 7.30
C ILE A 811 28.46 -26.79 7.74
N LEU A 812 29.25 -26.21 6.84
CA LEU A 812 30.61 -25.80 7.10
C LEU A 812 30.62 -24.39 7.73
N PRO A 813 31.55 -24.12 8.67
CA PRO A 813 31.72 -22.77 9.21
C PRO A 813 32.26 -21.80 8.13
N PRO A 814 32.25 -20.48 8.40
CA PRO A 814 32.83 -19.50 7.47
C PRO A 814 34.28 -19.81 7.11
N ASP A 815 34.55 -19.88 5.81
CA ASP A 815 35.88 -20.05 5.24
C ASP A 815 36.06 -19.05 4.09
N ILE A 816 37.14 -18.27 4.14
CA ILE A 816 37.47 -17.23 3.16
C ILE A 816 37.75 -17.78 1.76
N ASN A 817 38.23 -19.03 1.69
CA ASN A 817 38.64 -19.64 0.43
C ASN A 817 37.47 -20.30 -0.30
N SER A 818 36.49 -20.84 0.41
CA SER A 818 35.32 -21.49 -0.18
C SER A 818 34.05 -20.63 -0.13
N GLY A 819 33.91 -19.73 0.85
CA GLY A 819 32.72 -18.91 1.06
C GLY A 819 32.40 -17.97 -0.10
N LEU A 820 31.10 -17.77 -0.34
CA LEU A 820 30.57 -16.75 -1.24
C LEU A 820 29.81 -15.70 -0.41
N TYR A 821 29.25 -14.68 -1.06
CA TYR A 821 28.33 -13.78 -0.38
C TYR A 821 27.12 -14.54 0.18
N HIS A 822 26.46 -15.32 -0.69
CA HIS A 822 25.34 -16.20 -0.36
C HIS A 822 25.83 -17.55 0.20
N PHE A 823 24.97 -18.21 0.98
CA PHE A 823 25.15 -19.63 1.28
C PHE A 823 24.98 -20.43 0.00
N HIS A 824 25.77 -21.47 -0.18
CA HIS A 824 25.68 -22.35 -1.35
C HIS A 824 26.03 -23.79 -0.99
N VAL A 825 25.84 -24.71 -1.93
CA VAL A 825 26.12 -26.14 -1.74
C VAL A 825 27.35 -26.53 -2.56
N ASN A 826 28.31 -27.22 -1.93
CA ASN A 826 29.50 -27.74 -2.61
C ASN A 826 29.19 -29.06 -3.36
N ASP A 827 30.17 -29.58 -4.10
CA ASP A 827 30.01 -30.82 -4.89
C ASP A 827 29.76 -32.08 -4.02
N GLU A 828 30.09 -32.02 -2.72
CA GLU A 828 29.82 -33.10 -1.75
C GLU A 828 28.40 -33.04 -1.14
N GLY A 829 27.61 -32.02 -1.50
CA GLY A 829 26.28 -31.80 -0.95
C GLY A 829 26.26 -31.11 0.42
N GLU A 830 27.38 -30.52 0.84
CA GLU A 830 27.51 -29.78 2.10
C GLU A 830 27.21 -28.29 1.89
N ILE A 831 26.58 -27.67 2.89
CA ILE A 831 26.28 -26.23 2.85
C ILE A 831 27.53 -25.45 3.26
N VAL A 832 28.01 -24.58 2.37
CA VAL A 832 29.10 -23.64 2.63
C VAL A 832 28.53 -22.32 3.13
N TYR A 833 29.12 -21.79 4.20
CA TYR A 833 28.64 -20.58 4.85
C TYR A 833 28.72 -19.35 3.93
N GLY A 834 27.63 -18.57 3.88
CA GLY A 834 27.62 -17.27 3.22
C GLY A 834 28.29 -16.21 4.08
N ILE A 835 29.36 -15.59 3.57
CA ILE A 835 30.13 -14.56 4.28
C ILE A 835 29.25 -13.33 4.59
N GLY A 836 28.20 -13.09 3.81
CA GLY A 836 27.22 -12.02 4.04
C GLY A 836 26.51 -12.11 5.39
N ALA A 837 26.37 -13.31 5.98
CA ALA A 837 25.76 -13.48 7.30
C ALA A 837 26.69 -13.06 8.46
N ILE A 838 27.93 -12.66 8.20
CA ILE A 838 28.83 -12.14 9.23
C ILE A 838 28.50 -10.67 9.48
N LYS A 839 27.87 -10.41 10.63
CA LYS A 839 27.46 -9.06 11.03
C LYS A 839 28.64 -8.08 10.99
N GLY A 840 28.47 -6.99 10.24
CA GLY A 840 29.47 -5.94 10.06
C GLY A 840 30.33 -6.09 8.81
N VAL A 841 30.11 -7.12 8.00
CA VAL A 841 30.70 -7.27 6.67
C VAL A 841 29.63 -6.98 5.62
N GLY A 842 29.85 -5.98 4.77
CA GLY A 842 28.92 -5.63 3.69
C GLY A 842 29.20 -6.42 2.41
N GLU A 843 28.27 -6.37 1.46
CA GLU A 843 28.36 -7.01 0.14
C GLU A 843 29.61 -6.54 -0.65
N GLY A 844 29.82 -5.22 -0.78
CA GLY A 844 30.96 -4.68 -1.53
C GLY A 844 32.34 -5.18 -1.07
N PRO A 845 32.66 -5.21 0.24
CA PRO A 845 33.86 -5.87 0.74
C PRO A 845 33.99 -7.34 0.35
N ILE A 846 32.88 -8.09 0.33
CA ILE A 846 32.88 -9.53 0.01
C ILE A 846 33.11 -9.75 -1.48
N GLU A 847 32.51 -8.94 -2.34
CA GLU A 847 32.78 -8.96 -3.78
C GLU A 847 34.27 -8.76 -4.07
N ALA A 848 34.91 -7.79 -3.39
CA ALA A 848 36.35 -7.54 -3.53
C ALA A 848 37.21 -8.73 -3.09
N ILE A 849 36.80 -9.47 -2.05
CA ILE A 849 37.48 -10.71 -1.62
C ILE A 849 37.37 -11.78 -2.70
N ILE A 850 36.16 -11.97 -3.24
CA ILE A 850 35.90 -13.00 -4.26
C ILE A 850 36.63 -12.69 -5.56
N GLU A 851 36.63 -11.42 -5.99
CA GLU A 851 37.38 -10.94 -7.16
C GLU A 851 38.88 -11.25 -7.01
N ALA A 852 39.48 -10.82 -5.90
CA ALA A 852 40.89 -11.08 -5.62
C ALA A 852 41.21 -12.59 -5.58
N ARG A 853 40.32 -13.42 -5.03
CA ARG A 853 40.45 -14.88 -4.99
C ARG A 853 40.40 -15.50 -6.38
N ASN A 854 39.49 -15.05 -7.23
CA ASN A 854 39.33 -15.58 -8.59
C ASN A 854 40.51 -15.23 -9.49
N GLU A 855 41.12 -14.05 -9.31
CA GLU A 855 42.30 -13.64 -10.08
C GLU A 855 43.60 -14.33 -9.64
N GLY A 856 43.84 -14.43 -8.33
CA GLY A 856 45.13 -14.90 -7.78
C GLY A 856 45.11 -16.29 -7.12
N GLY A 857 43.97 -16.99 -7.14
CA GLY A 857 43.78 -18.28 -6.48
C GLY A 857 43.55 -18.17 -4.96
N TYR A 858 43.52 -19.30 -4.27
CA TYR A 858 43.25 -19.35 -2.82
C TYR A 858 44.24 -18.52 -2.00
N PHE A 859 43.72 -17.90 -0.95
CA PHE A 859 44.50 -17.19 0.05
C PHE A 859 45.24 -18.19 0.95
N ARG A 860 46.54 -17.97 1.11
CA ARG A 860 47.38 -18.84 1.94
C ARG A 860 47.29 -18.49 3.42
N GLU A 861 47.14 -17.21 3.71
CA GLU A 861 47.11 -16.65 5.05
C GLU A 861 46.54 -15.23 5.03
N LEU A 862 46.36 -14.64 6.22
CA LEU A 862 45.82 -13.28 6.39
C LEU A 862 46.66 -12.22 5.66
N PHE A 863 47.99 -12.34 5.67
CA PHE A 863 48.87 -11.38 4.98
C PHE A 863 48.68 -11.41 3.47
N ASP A 864 48.46 -12.60 2.90
CA ASP A 864 48.20 -12.79 1.48
C ASP A 864 46.86 -12.15 1.07
N LEU A 865 45.83 -12.31 1.90
CA LEU A 865 44.54 -11.61 1.73
C LEU A 865 44.75 -10.09 1.73
N CYS A 866 45.32 -9.55 2.81
CA CYS A 866 45.49 -8.10 2.97
C CYS A 866 46.39 -7.46 1.90
N ALA A 867 47.36 -8.20 1.36
CA ALA A 867 48.24 -7.72 0.29
C ALA A 867 47.57 -7.70 -1.08
N ARG A 868 46.58 -8.57 -1.31
CA ARG A 868 45.89 -8.73 -2.59
C ARG A 868 44.60 -7.95 -2.70
N THR A 869 43.94 -7.64 -1.59
CA THR A 869 42.67 -6.88 -1.56
C THR A 869 42.90 -5.38 -1.35
N ASP A 870 42.13 -4.53 -2.02
CA ASP A 870 42.18 -3.07 -1.80
C ASP A 870 41.70 -2.70 -0.39
N THR A 871 42.62 -2.18 0.41
CA THR A 871 42.34 -1.66 1.76
C THR A 871 41.24 -0.60 1.83
N LYS A 872 40.97 0.16 0.75
CA LYS A 872 39.85 1.12 0.73
C LYS A 872 38.49 0.45 0.70
N LYS A 873 38.42 -0.73 0.07
CA LYS A 873 37.21 -1.57 0.02
C LYS A 873 37.10 -2.49 1.24
N LEU A 874 38.24 -2.90 1.82
CA LEU A 874 38.31 -3.77 3.00
C LEU A 874 38.86 -3.02 4.24
N ASN A 875 38.01 -2.20 4.85
CA ASN A 875 38.39 -1.40 6.03
C ASN A 875 38.27 -2.20 7.34
N PRO A 876 39.15 -1.95 8.33
CA PRO A 876 38.93 -2.40 9.70
C PRO A 876 37.62 -1.79 10.24
N PRO A 877 36.81 -2.52 11.02
CA PRO A 877 35.59 -1.98 11.61
C PRO A 877 35.94 -0.74 12.46
N GLY A 878 35.41 0.42 12.05
CA GLY A 878 35.65 1.71 12.70
C GLY A 878 36.56 2.69 11.94
N ALA A 879 37.21 2.30 10.84
CA ALA A 879 38.10 3.21 10.10
C ALA A 879 37.35 4.25 9.22
N GLY A 880 36.03 4.11 9.04
CA GLY A 880 35.19 5.00 8.23
C GLY A 880 34.26 5.93 9.02
N LYS A 881 34.31 5.93 10.36
CA LYS A 881 33.61 6.89 11.22
C LYS A 881 34.61 7.72 12.01
N THR A 882 35.48 8.44 11.32
CA THR A 882 36.06 9.66 11.89
C THR A 882 35.07 10.79 11.65
N ASP A 883 34.02 10.82 12.45
CA ASP A 883 33.40 12.06 12.87
C ASP A 883 32.63 11.83 14.19
N TYR A 884 33.04 12.62 15.19
CA TYR A 884 32.48 12.82 16.53
C TYR A 884 32.81 11.85 17.69
N VAL A 885 33.58 12.45 18.61
CA VAL A 885 33.73 12.23 20.06
C VAL A 885 34.74 11.18 20.56
N ARG A 886 35.95 11.70 20.85
CA ARG A 886 36.81 11.21 21.94
C ARG A 886 36.12 11.47 23.30
N GLY A 887 36.14 10.47 24.17
CA GLY A 887 35.63 10.48 25.55
C GLY A 887 34.43 9.55 25.64
N VAL A 888 34.52 8.34 26.22
CA VAL A 888 35.14 7.93 27.49
C VAL A 888 35.84 6.59 27.33
#